data_AF-A0AA96GI39-F1
#
_entry.id   AF-A0AA96GI39-F1
#
_cell.length_a   1.000
_cell.length_b   1.000
_cell.length_c   1.000
_cell.angle_alpha   90.00
_cell.angle_beta   90.00
_cell.angle_gamma   90.00
#
_symmetry.space_group_name_H-M   'P 1'
#
loop_
_entity.id
_entity.type
_entity.pdbx_description
1 polymer ?
#
loop_
_entity_poly.entity_id
_entity_poly.type
_entity_poly.pdbx_seq_one_letter_code
_entity_poly.pdbx_strand_id
1 'polypeptide(L)'
;MTFYKRRVLTLLLILVLLMVPATAALATSNIPAKDTWRVTASSIQSDEFKPGFLADGNMETRWSSQAKDEEWALIDLGKVVEITGFTLHWENGYSNKYNILVSTDAQVWTTVYINDEGDGQMDDIFIRPVSARYVRLDTRERATSWGNSLWEFDIKGTDDIVDISVIAGGGVNTTALMDGRKDTVWKSEAVDRAELLLDLRRSRSISGLRIDWGEQYAGSVDMAISLDGKEWREVSSISVAEGSQGQSDFVPNDPTDVRYIRLVLTNPVKPEGGFAIGDISLRGPMEVFSPFIRYQFDARRAPFGDYPPHLRGYQTYWTLVGLPMDTEESLFDEFGNLESRRDGAMLMPYVKEGDQLYSAAVAANIQQDLQDGYLPVPIVRWETGNGLHFRSEAITTGPIDASMTYVRHTLANRSDTVRKGELIVTVRPAQINPKWQHGGLSPITSIRYVHDTGKQVMINDKITYLALTPADSFLASQYAHGDIANHLRGRFVVSAGADRKGDTKSIEDQTGTGLLSGAWTYVFELQPGESKEVVFAAPLHDTLSNLKPAEDFEKLRLEYVTFWTDKLNRVGFDLANKAVVNTVKSQIAYILLNNDGVVIQPGARSYNRTWMRDGAIISATLMRLGFFEEVRDFLNWYAERVEPDGLVPPILFTSGEVYDGWGRNIEWDSQGQFIYAIMEYYRFTSDREFLEKHFDAVHRAMKYIVTLRERTLDPKHYENLEAGERLKGILPPSISHEGFITPMHSYWDDFWAMRGWADGIEMAEILGRKFLADWARTEGKKFSRSVKESIAKTMAWKSLDYIPVDADKGTPDPTSIAIAMFPTEAWHILPADVLDRTFRNYYQLVKERDAGSTPYSYTPYEVRNILALATLGYRKEAFHLHEILFKGRRPANWNEFAEVVLSDSRKGVYIGDMPHTWVGAGYVNSVRGLIVMEEDNSKTLNLLFGTPREWLEGDGIALSNFPTHFGNLMMQANWDDKDQRLSLDVDMPKYEDRKIYVRWPIHKKGKPKQVAVEGDDSYRVDDHGIWLAGNKFTLMAKW
;
A
#
# COMPACT_ATOMS: atom_id res chain seq x y z
N MET A 1 -37.22 -50.69 72.82
CA MET A 1 -36.46 -50.08 73.93
C MET A 1 -35.87 -48.77 73.41
N THR A 2 -36.14 -47.57 73.88
CA THR A 2 -36.93 -47.10 75.04
C THR A 2 -36.89 -45.55 75.02
N PHE A 3 -38.03 -44.88 75.29
CA PHE A 3 -38.16 -43.50 75.84
C PHE A 3 -37.68 -42.30 74.96
N TYR A 4 -38.33 -41.13 74.83
CA TYR A 4 -39.62 -40.56 75.25
C TYR A 4 -39.75 -39.16 74.61
N LYS A 5 -40.96 -38.78 74.19
CA LYS A 5 -41.58 -37.44 74.29
C LYS A 5 -40.90 -36.16 73.72
N ARG A 6 -41.61 -35.61 72.72
CA ARG A 6 -42.29 -34.28 72.69
C ARG A 6 -41.48 -32.96 72.65
N ARG A 7 -41.92 -32.14 71.68
CA ARG A 7 -42.06 -30.66 71.66
C ARG A 7 -40.74 -29.88 71.48
N VAL A 8 -40.54 -29.19 70.36
CA VAL A 8 -41.21 -27.94 69.94
C VAL A 8 -41.15 -26.87 71.03
N LEU A 9 -40.55 -25.75 70.62
CA LEU A 9 -40.82 -24.38 71.03
C LEU A 9 -39.81 -23.69 71.96
N THR A 10 -39.47 -22.48 71.49
CA THR A 10 -39.21 -21.24 72.25
C THR A 10 -37.81 -21.15 72.88
N LEU A 11 -36.96 -20.30 72.29
CA LEU A 11 -36.60 -18.98 72.86
C LEU A 11 -36.06 -19.16 74.29
N LEU A 12 -34.82 -18.84 74.62
CA LEU A 12 -34.14 -17.59 74.34
C LEU A 12 -32.79 -17.75 75.06
N LEU A 13 -31.68 -17.94 74.34
CA LEU A 13 -30.40 -17.45 74.83
C LEU A 13 -29.80 -16.63 73.71
N ILE A 14 -30.30 -15.40 73.69
CA ILE A 14 -29.85 -14.30 72.88
C ILE A 14 -28.60 -13.73 73.53
N LEU A 15 -27.66 -13.39 72.64
CA LEU A 15 -26.53 -12.48 72.77
C LEU A 15 -25.16 -13.07 73.15
N VAL A 16 -24.31 -13.02 72.12
CA VAL A 16 -22.83 -13.01 72.07
C VAL A 16 -22.16 -14.38 71.92
N LEU A 17 -22.39 -15.00 70.75
CA LEU A 17 -21.30 -15.57 69.95
C LEU A 17 -21.52 -15.20 68.48
N LEU A 18 -20.75 -14.18 68.07
CA LEU A 18 -20.07 -14.01 66.79
C LEU A 18 -20.88 -14.24 65.50
N MET A 19 -21.13 -13.09 64.85
CA MET A 19 -21.15 -12.93 63.40
C MET A 19 -20.20 -13.91 62.70
N VAL A 20 -20.76 -14.80 61.90
CA VAL A 20 -20.15 -15.13 60.61
C VAL A 20 -21.12 -14.58 59.57
N PRO A 21 -20.78 -13.48 58.88
CA PRO A 21 -21.47 -13.21 57.63
C PRO A 21 -21.14 -14.40 56.73
N ALA A 22 -22.16 -15.07 56.18
CA ALA A 22 -22.00 -15.81 54.94
C ALA A 22 -21.65 -14.77 53.87
N THR A 23 -20.40 -14.33 53.88
CA THR A 23 -19.74 -13.80 52.70
C THR A 23 -19.84 -14.96 51.71
N ALA A 24 -20.64 -14.76 50.66
CA ALA A 24 -20.32 -15.42 49.41
C ALA A 24 -18.86 -15.04 49.15
N ALA A 25 -17.95 -15.97 49.39
CA ALA A 25 -16.59 -15.82 48.92
C ALA A 25 -16.74 -15.59 47.42
N LEU A 26 -16.45 -14.37 46.97
CA LEU A 26 -16.02 -14.15 45.60
C LEU A 26 -14.92 -15.20 45.41
N ALA A 27 -15.21 -16.25 44.65
CA ALA A 27 -14.20 -17.21 44.28
C ALA A 27 -13.10 -16.38 43.63
N THR A 28 -11.94 -16.37 44.26
CA THR A 28 -10.74 -15.77 43.68
C THR A 28 -10.30 -16.67 42.56
N SER A 29 -10.06 -16.10 41.36
CA SER A 29 -9.62 -16.81 40.17
C SER A 29 -8.65 -17.94 40.50
N ASN A 30 -8.98 -19.13 40.02
CA ASN A 30 -8.17 -20.33 40.19
C ASN A 30 -6.88 -20.30 39.36
N ILE A 31 -6.77 -19.37 38.40
CA ILE A 31 -5.63 -19.18 37.52
C ILE A 31 -4.47 -18.51 38.31
N PRO A 32 -3.23 -19.03 38.23
CA PRO A 32 -2.07 -18.41 38.88
C PRO A 32 -1.76 -17.02 38.26
N ALA A 33 -1.11 -16.14 39.00
CA ALA A 33 -0.67 -14.85 38.48
C ALA A 33 0.29 -15.01 37.29
N LYS A 34 0.17 -14.14 36.28
CA LYS A 34 0.92 -14.21 35.01
C LYS A 34 2.44 -14.25 35.19
N ASP A 35 2.97 -13.53 36.18
CA ASP A 35 4.39 -13.49 36.53
C ASP A 35 4.96 -14.86 36.97
N THR A 36 4.08 -15.82 37.29
CA THR A 36 4.47 -17.21 37.61
C THR A 36 4.45 -18.15 36.40
N TRP A 37 3.89 -17.72 35.26
CA TRP A 37 3.77 -18.56 34.07
C TRP A 37 5.12 -18.66 33.36
N ARG A 38 5.35 -19.79 32.71
CA ARG A 38 6.52 -19.97 31.82
C ARG A 38 6.05 -20.05 30.40
N VAL A 39 6.49 -19.10 29.58
CA VAL A 39 6.14 -19.04 28.15
C VAL A 39 7.35 -19.43 27.30
N THR A 40 7.11 -20.32 26.35
CA THR A 40 8.08 -20.73 25.31
C THR A 40 7.41 -20.67 23.95
N ALA A 41 8.17 -20.54 22.88
CA ALA A 41 7.64 -20.52 21.52
C ALA A 41 8.57 -21.25 20.55
N SER A 42 8.05 -21.59 19.39
CA SER A 42 8.80 -22.20 18.28
C SER A 42 9.90 -21.30 17.72
N SER A 43 9.71 -19.98 17.77
CA SER A 43 10.67 -18.99 17.26
C SER A 43 10.42 -17.59 17.84
N ILE A 44 11.36 -16.68 17.55
CA ILE A 44 11.24 -15.23 17.80
C ILE A 44 11.69 -14.45 16.57
N GLN A 45 11.05 -13.32 16.27
CA GLN A 45 11.47 -12.38 15.23
C GLN A 45 12.84 -11.78 15.57
N SER A 46 13.03 -11.37 16.83
CA SER A 46 14.29 -10.85 17.39
C SER A 46 14.24 -10.88 18.94
N ASP A 47 15.34 -10.54 19.59
CA ASP A 47 15.42 -10.43 21.06
C ASP A 47 14.49 -9.37 21.66
N GLU A 48 13.91 -8.48 20.83
CA GLU A 48 12.93 -7.47 21.24
C GLU A 48 11.51 -8.04 21.38
N PHE A 49 11.23 -9.25 20.89
CA PHE A 49 9.87 -9.84 20.81
C PHE A 49 9.78 -11.23 21.46
N LYS A 50 10.29 -11.35 22.69
CA LYS A 50 10.45 -12.62 23.41
C LYS A 50 9.10 -13.28 23.75
N PRO A 51 9.04 -14.62 23.92
CA PRO A 51 7.78 -15.33 24.21
C PRO A 51 7.13 -14.88 25.51
N GLY A 52 7.91 -14.46 26.51
CA GLY A 52 7.38 -13.97 27.79
C GLY A 52 6.46 -12.75 27.66
N PHE A 53 6.65 -11.93 26.63
CA PHE A 53 5.82 -10.75 26.37
C PHE A 53 4.41 -11.11 25.91
N LEU A 54 4.15 -12.38 25.54
CA LEU A 54 2.80 -12.86 25.25
C LEU A 54 1.93 -12.97 26.52
N ALA A 55 2.51 -12.93 27.72
CA ALA A 55 1.75 -13.08 28.96
C ALA A 55 2.40 -12.32 30.13
N ASP A 56 2.78 -11.05 29.92
CA ASP A 56 3.39 -10.21 30.97
C ASP A 56 2.43 -9.16 31.56
N GLY A 57 1.23 -9.05 31.00
CA GLY A 57 0.20 -8.10 31.38
C GLY A 57 0.40 -6.70 30.80
N ASN A 58 1.25 -6.52 29.78
CA ASN A 58 1.60 -5.22 29.22
C ASN A 58 1.30 -5.13 27.71
N MET A 59 0.30 -4.33 27.37
CA MET A 59 -0.14 -4.09 25.99
C MET A 59 0.85 -3.30 25.12
N GLU A 60 1.99 -2.84 25.67
CA GLU A 60 3.06 -2.17 24.91
C GLU A 60 4.19 -3.13 24.51
N THR A 61 4.19 -4.36 25.03
CA THR A 61 5.15 -5.42 24.72
C THR A 61 4.47 -6.54 23.93
N ARG A 62 5.21 -7.23 23.07
CA ARG A 62 4.64 -8.31 22.24
C ARG A 62 5.61 -9.45 22.01
N TRP A 63 5.08 -10.66 21.93
CA TRP A 63 5.78 -11.75 21.27
C TRP A 63 5.57 -11.66 19.77
N SER A 64 6.60 -12.00 19.00
CA SER A 64 6.49 -12.20 17.55
C SER A 64 7.37 -13.35 17.12
N SER A 65 6.80 -14.25 16.33
CA SER A 65 7.50 -15.36 15.68
C SER A 65 8.30 -14.90 14.46
N GLN A 66 9.12 -15.80 13.93
CA GLN A 66 9.67 -15.65 12.59
C GLN A 66 8.54 -15.59 11.55
N ALA A 67 8.84 -15.00 10.40
CA ALA A 67 7.90 -14.92 9.27
C ALA A 67 7.71 -16.28 8.56
N LYS A 68 7.23 -17.31 9.27
CA LYS A 68 6.88 -18.64 8.75
C LYS A 68 5.56 -19.14 9.34
N ASP A 69 4.89 -20.02 8.60
CA ASP A 69 3.66 -20.68 9.07
C ASP A 69 3.99 -21.82 10.04
N GLU A 70 2.96 -22.44 10.63
CA GLU A 70 3.07 -23.55 11.59
C GLU A 70 3.90 -23.21 12.85
N GLU A 71 3.79 -21.97 13.33
CA GLU A 71 4.43 -21.52 14.58
C GLU A 71 3.57 -21.86 15.80
N TRP A 72 4.16 -21.84 16.99
CA TRP A 72 3.43 -22.08 18.23
C TRP A 72 4.00 -21.33 19.43
N ALA A 73 3.13 -21.05 20.40
CA ALA A 73 3.47 -20.59 21.74
C ALA A 73 2.87 -21.52 22.80
N LEU A 74 3.62 -21.78 23.87
CA LEU A 74 3.27 -22.70 24.96
C LEU A 74 3.40 -21.97 26.30
N ILE A 75 2.32 -21.98 27.07
CA ILE A 75 2.22 -21.42 28.42
C ILE A 75 2.11 -22.58 29.42
N ASP A 76 3.04 -22.68 30.38
CA ASP A 76 2.96 -23.54 31.57
C ASP A 76 2.53 -22.72 32.79
N LEU A 77 1.36 -23.05 33.33
CA LEU A 77 0.75 -22.41 34.51
C LEU A 77 1.38 -22.87 35.83
N GLY A 78 2.28 -23.85 35.81
CA GLY A 78 2.96 -24.41 36.99
C GLY A 78 2.09 -25.35 37.84
N LYS A 79 0.77 -25.30 37.71
CA LYS A 79 -0.20 -26.22 38.36
C LYS A 79 -1.39 -26.49 37.45
N VAL A 80 -2.08 -27.61 37.68
CA VAL A 80 -3.36 -27.89 37.00
C VAL A 80 -4.44 -26.97 37.59
N VAL A 81 -5.14 -26.26 36.72
CA VAL A 81 -6.28 -25.39 37.04
C VAL A 81 -7.43 -25.69 36.10
N GLU A 82 -8.60 -25.14 36.39
CA GLU A 82 -9.78 -25.25 35.53
C GLU A 82 -9.88 -24.00 34.66
N ILE A 83 -9.76 -24.18 33.35
CA ILE A 83 -9.78 -23.12 32.34
C ILE A 83 -11.14 -23.09 31.67
N THR A 84 -11.67 -21.89 31.43
CA THR A 84 -13.00 -21.65 30.86
C THR A 84 -12.97 -20.83 29.57
N GLY A 85 -11.78 -20.43 29.11
CA GLY A 85 -11.63 -19.65 27.89
C GLY A 85 -10.30 -18.92 27.82
N PHE A 86 -10.18 -18.06 26.83
CA PHE A 86 -8.97 -17.32 26.51
C PHE A 86 -9.32 -15.92 25.99
N THR A 87 -8.41 -14.96 26.13
CA THR A 87 -8.48 -13.69 25.41
C THR A 87 -7.15 -13.48 24.71
N LEU A 88 -7.15 -13.35 23.38
CA LEU A 88 -5.94 -13.17 22.57
C LEU A 88 -5.95 -11.76 22.01
N HIS A 89 -4.88 -11.00 22.21
CA HIS A 89 -4.69 -9.67 21.66
C HIS A 89 -3.64 -9.73 20.56
N TRP A 90 -4.07 -9.85 19.31
CA TRP A 90 -3.19 -9.88 18.16
C TRP A 90 -2.62 -8.50 17.82
N GLU A 91 -1.41 -8.51 17.26
CA GLU A 91 -0.88 -7.37 16.51
C GLU A 91 -1.28 -7.50 15.03
N ASN A 92 -0.88 -6.55 14.17
CA ASN A 92 -1.13 -6.63 12.73
C ASN A 92 -0.53 -7.90 12.07
N GLY A 93 0.55 -8.47 12.61
CA GLY A 93 1.10 -9.77 12.22
C GLY A 93 0.34 -10.93 12.85
N TYR A 94 -0.95 -11.14 12.54
CA TYR A 94 -1.77 -12.16 13.20
C TYR A 94 -1.87 -13.49 12.43
N SER A 95 -2.45 -14.50 13.09
CA SER A 95 -2.73 -15.80 12.49
C SER A 95 -4.11 -15.81 11.81
N ASN A 96 -4.15 -16.06 10.50
CA ASN A 96 -5.39 -16.29 9.75
C ASN A 96 -6.07 -17.61 10.18
N LYS A 97 -5.27 -18.62 10.52
CA LYS A 97 -5.77 -19.90 11.03
C LYS A 97 -4.97 -20.36 12.23
N TYR A 98 -5.65 -20.66 13.34
CA TYR A 98 -4.99 -21.15 14.55
C TYR A 98 -5.87 -22.11 15.36
N ASN A 99 -5.25 -22.85 16.26
CA ASN A 99 -5.91 -23.71 17.23
C ASN A 99 -5.42 -23.37 18.64
N ILE A 100 -6.27 -23.63 19.64
CA ILE A 100 -5.84 -23.65 21.04
C ILE A 100 -5.99 -25.07 21.58
N LEU A 101 -4.89 -25.59 22.13
CA LEU A 101 -4.82 -26.91 22.73
C LEU A 101 -4.46 -26.80 24.20
N VAL A 102 -4.98 -27.72 25.00
CA VAL A 102 -4.66 -27.81 26.43
C VAL A 102 -4.17 -29.20 26.81
N SER A 103 -3.40 -29.27 27.89
CA SER A 103 -2.88 -30.52 28.44
C SER A 103 -2.64 -30.41 29.95
N THR A 104 -2.72 -31.53 30.67
CA THR A 104 -2.32 -31.62 32.08
C THR A 104 -0.87 -32.10 32.25
N ASP A 105 -0.27 -32.70 31.21
CA ASP A 105 1.03 -33.38 31.28
C ASP A 105 2.02 -32.98 30.15
N ALA A 106 1.59 -32.12 29.21
CA ALA A 106 2.31 -31.72 28.00
C ALA A 106 2.63 -32.87 27.01
N GLN A 107 2.04 -34.05 27.20
CA GLN A 107 2.18 -35.21 26.33
C GLN A 107 0.90 -35.46 25.53
N VAL A 108 -0.24 -35.46 26.23
CA VAL A 108 -1.56 -35.66 25.61
C VAL A 108 -2.23 -34.30 25.46
N TRP A 109 -2.50 -33.92 24.22
CA TRP A 109 -3.09 -32.62 23.86
C TRP A 109 -4.54 -32.78 23.43
N THR A 110 -5.40 -31.90 23.94
CA THR A 110 -6.80 -31.79 23.52
C THR A 110 -7.02 -30.43 22.88
N THR A 111 -7.46 -30.41 21.63
CA THR A 111 -7.90 -29.17 20.97
C THR A 111 -9.22 -28.71 21.59
N VAL A 112 -9.24 -27.49 22.11
CA VAL A 112 -10.42 -26.88 22.75
C VAL A 112 -11.03 -25.76 21.91
N TYR A 113 -10.30 -25.23 20.92
CA TYR A 113 -10.78 -24.19 20.02
C TYR A 113 -10.07 -24.25 18.66
N ILE A 114 -10.79 -23.93 17.59
CA ILE A 114 -10.31 -23.88 16.19
C ILE A 114 -10.85 -22.60 15.53
N ASN A 115 -9.95 -21.78 14.99
CA ASN A 115 -10.28 -20.65 14.12
C ASN A 115 -9.63 -20.83 12.74
N ASP A 116 -10.44 -20.74 11.68
CA ASP A 116 -10.01 -20.89 10.27
C ASP A 116 -10.13 -19.57 9.47
N GLU A 117 -10.63 -18.50 10.10
CA GLU A 117 -10.94 -17.20 9.49
C GLU A 117 -10.57 -16.06 10.45
N GLY A 118 -9.39 -16.14 11.08
CA GLY A 118 -8.89 -15.10 11.96
C GLY A 118 -8.77 -13.78 11.22
N ASP A 119 -9.16 -12.68 11.87
CA ASP A 119 -9.16 -11.32 11.33
C ASP A 119 -8.23 -10.38 12.12
N GLY A 120 -7.43 -10.96 13.02
CA GLY A 120 -6.52 -10.26 13.92
C GLY A 120 -7.27 -9.71 15.13
N GLN A 121 -6.88 -8.52 15.58
CA GLN A 121 -7.58 -7.82 16.67
C GLN A 121 -7.63 -8.61 17.98
N MET A 122 -8.77 -8.63 18.69
CA MET A 122 -8.94 -9.33 19.95
C MET A 122 -9.91 -10.50 19.73
N ASP A 123 -9.48 -11.71 20.07
CA ASP A 123 -10.38 -12.86 20.17
C ASP A 123 -10.77 -13.08 21.64
N ASP A 124 -12.06 -12.99 21.97
CA ASP A 124 -12.58 -13.30 23.32
C ASP A 124 -13.30 -14.66 23.34
N ILE A 125 -12.57 -15.70 23.72
CA ILE A 125 -12.97 -17.11 23.54
C ILE A 125 -13.51 -17.68 24.86
N PHE A 126 -14.62 -18.42 24.79
CA PHE A 126 -15.15 -19.22 25.91
C PHE A 126 -15.21 -20.68 25.51
N ILE A 127 -14.85 -21.58 26.44
CA ILE A 127 -14.86 -23.02 26.23
C ILE A 127 -15.52 -23.73 27.41
N ARG A 128 -15.87 -25.00 27.22
CA ARG A 128 -16.27 -25.85 28.35
C ARG A 128 -15.15 -25.92 29.39
N PRO A 129 -15.47 -25.84 30.70
CA PRO A 129 -14.47 -25.97 31.75
C PRO A 129 -13.61 -27.22 31.56
N VAL A 130 -12.30 -27.03 31.50
CA VAL A 130 -11.33 -28.10 31.26
C VAL A 130 -10.17 -27.97 32.24
N SER A 131 -9.78 -29.09 32.84
CA SER A 131 -8.57 -29.13 33.67
C SER A 131 -7.33 -29.13 32.81
N ALA A 132 -6.45 -28.14 33.01
CA ALA A 132 -5.22 -27.98 32.25
C ALA A 132 -4.11 -27.33 33.09
N ARG A 133 -2.87 -27.69 32.77
CA ARG A 133 -1.66 -27.00 33.25
C ARG A 133 -0.95 -26.27 32.11
N TYR A 134 -1.03 -26.84 30.91
CA TYR A 134 -0.37 -26.34 29.71
C TYR A 134 -1.42 -25.86 28.71
N VAL A 135 -1.18 -24.69 28.12
CA VAL A 135 -1.97 -24.13 27.04
C VAL A 135 -1.05 -23.86 25.87
N ARG A 136 -1.41 -24.35 24.68
CA ARG A 136 -0.64 -24.15 23.45
C ARG A 136 -1.49 -23.44 22.41
N LEU A 137 -0.98 -22.31 21.93
CA LEU A 137 -1.44 -21.65 20.71
C LEU A 137 -0.68 -22.25 19.53
N ASP A 138 -1.41 -22.79 18.56
CA ASP A 138 -0.87 -23.41 17.35
C ASP A 138 -1.30 -22.59 16.13
N THR A 139 -0.42 -21.73 15.63
CA THR A 139 -0.68 -20.81 14.52
C THR A 139 -0.37 -21.48 13.20
N ARG A 140 -1.41 -21.97 12.52
CA ARG A 140 -1.31 -22.81 11.31
C ARG A 140 -0.96 -22.00 10.07
N GLU A 141 -1.55 -20.83 9.91
CA GLU A 141 -1.40 -19.98 8.72
C GLU A 141 -1.41 -18.51 9.11
N ARG A 142 -0.41 -17.74 8.67
CA ARG A 142 -0.32 -16.30 8.92
C ARG A 142 -1.20 -15.50 7.97
N ALA A 143 -1.75 -14.40 8.45
CA ALA A 143 -2.52 -13.49 7.58
C ALA A 143 -1.61 -12.58 6.74
N THR A 144 -0.47 -12.18 7.28
CA THR A 144 0.47 -11.23 6.65
C THR A 144 1.80 -11.87 6.29
N SER A 145 2.70 -11.11 5.65
CA SER A 145 4.08 -11.55 5.41
C SER A 145 4.94 -11.52 6.68
N TRP A 146 4.49 -10.86 7.75
CA TRP A 146 5.15 -10.81 9.05
C TRP A 146 4.88 -12.08 9.86
N GLY A 147 5.69 -12.37 10.89
CA GLY A 147 5.43 -13.50 11.80
C GLY A 147 4.18 -13.29 12.65
N ASN A 148 3.61 -14.38 13.17
CA ASN A 148 2.51 -14.33 14.15
C ASN A 148 2.96 -13.55 15.39
N SER A 149 2.13 -12.61 15.83
CA SER A 149 2.45 -11.62 16.85
C SER A 149 1.23 -11.34 17.73
N LEU A 150 1.42 -11.41 19.05
CA LEU A 150 0.42 -11.06 20.04
C LEU A 150 1.01 -10.07 21.04
N TRP A 151 0.22 -9.04 21.36
CA TRP A 151 0.42 -8.19 22.52
C TRP A 151 0.22 -8.99 23.81
N GLU A 152 -0.88 -9.75 23.90
CA GLU A 152 -1.25 -10.47 25.13
C GLU A 152 -2.04 -11.76 24.86
N PHE A 153 -1.89 -12.72 25.77
CA PHE A 153 -2.65 -13.96 25.86
C PHE A 153 -3.10 -14.16 27.31
N ASP A 154 -4.40 -14.04 27.53
CA ASP A 154 -5.06 -14.23 28.81
C ASP A 154 -5.78 -15.57 28.87
N ILE A 155 -5.77 -16.19 30.05
CA ILE A 155 -6.45 -17.44 30.34
C ILE A 155 -7.57 -17.17 31.34
N LYS A 156 -8.79 -17.55 30.98
CA LYS A 156 -10.00 -17.36 31.78
C LYS A 156 -10.18 -18.49 32.79
N GLY A 157 -10.51 -18.12 34.01
CA GLY A 157 -10.77 -19.04 35.12
C GLY A 157 -12.25 -19.27 35.39
N THR A 158 -12.57 -19.95 36.48
CA THR A 158 -13.97 -20.23 36.87
C THR A 158 -14.82 -18.98 37.10
N ASP A 159 -14.19 -17.83 37.36
CA ASP A 159 -14.86 -16.54 37.57
C ASP A 159 -15.37 -15.93 36.25
N ASP A 160 -14.93 -16.47 35.12
CA ASP A 160 -15.25 -16.00 33.78
C ASP A 160 -16.36 -16.80 33.08
N ILE A 161 -16.96 -17.78 33.76
CA ILE A 161 -18.06 -18.57 33.21
C ILE A 161 -19.23 -17.66 32.85
N VAL A 162 -19.78 -17.85 31.64
CA VAL A 162 -21.05 -17.27 31.23
C VAL A 162 -22.16 -18.29 31.51
N ASP A 163 -23.11 -17.91 32.36
CA ASP A 163 -24.28 -18.73 32.63
C ASP A 163 -25.35 -18.45 31.59
N ILE A 164 -25.79 -19.49 30.87
CA ILE A 164 -26.84 -19.36 29.86
C ILE A 164 -28.06 -20.14 30.33
N SER A 165 -29.18 -19.44 30.43
CA SER A 165 -30.46 -20.02 30.81
C SER A 165 -31.50 -19.78 29.72
N VAL A 166 -32.29 -20.80 29.42
CA VAL A 166 -33.46 -20.68 28.55
C VAL A 166 -34.64 -20.30 29.44
N ILE A 167 -35.10 -19.06 29.29
CA ILE A 167 -36.22 -18.51 30.06
C ILE A 167 -37.56 -18.96 29.43
N ALA A 168 -37.62 -19.09 28.11
CA ALA A 168 -38.78 -19.56 27.37
C ALA A 168 -38.38 -20.34 26.11
N GLY A 169 -39.20 -21.30 25.69
CA GLY A 169 -39.01 -22.09 24.47
C GLY A 169 -38.24 -23.41 24.64
N GLY A 170 -37.81 -23.75 25.86
CA GLY A 170 -37.20 -25.03 26.19
C GLY A 170 -35.95 -25.36 25.37
N GLY A 171 -35.60 -26.65 25.32
CA GLY A 171 -34.46 -27.13 24.54
C GLY A 171 -33.40 -27.87 25.35
N VAL A 172 -32.49 -28.54 24.63
CA VAL A 172 -31.41 -29.35 25.20
C VAL A 172 -30.06 -28.78 24.79
N ASN A 173 -29.01 -29.09 25.58
CA ASN A 173 -27.62 -28.73 25.28
C ASN A 173 -27.36 -27.22 25.25
N THR A 174 -27.80 -26.48 26.26
CA THR A 174 -27.54 -25.02 26.40
C THR A 174 -26.06 -24.67 26.42
N THR A 175 -25.20 -25.62 26.77
CA THR A 175 -23.74 -25.47 26.69
C THR A 175 -23.24 -25.26 25.27
N ALA A 176 -23.96 -25.73 24.25
CA ALA A 176 -23.60 -25.49 22.85
C ALA A 176 -23.74 -24.02 22.44
N LEU A 177 -24.41 -23.19 23.24
CA LEU A 177 -24.56 -21.78 22.90
C LEU A 177 -23.26 -20.98 23.06
N MET A 178 -22.25 -21.47 23.80
CA MET A 178 -20.95 -20.80 23.97
C MET A 178 -19.84 -21.81 24.31
N ASP A 179 -19.78 -22.96 23.64
CA ASP A 179 -18.71 -23.94 23.88
C ASP A 179 -17.56 -23.88 22.87
N GLY A 180 -17.59 -22.93 21.92
CA GLY A 180 -16.52 -22.69 20.97
C GLY A 180 -16.34 -23.83 19.95
N ARG A 181 -17.36 -24.68 19.78
CA ARG A 181 -17.33 -25.86 18.92
C ARG A 181 -18.35 -25.72 17.78
N LYS A 182 -17.90 -25.95 16.55
CA LYS A 182 -18.75 -25.88 15.35
C LYS A 182 -19.63 -27.12 15.12
N ASP A 183 -19.41 -28.20 15.88
CA ASP A 183 -20.12 -29.48 15.73
C ASP A 183 -21.21 -29.70 16.79
N THR A 184 -21.39 -28.74 17.70
CA THR A 184 -22.45 -28.71 18.72
C THR A 184 -23.54 -27.73 18.30
N VAL A 185 -24.77 -27.96 18.77
CA VAL A 185 -25.91 -27.08 18.49
C VAL A 185 -26.89 -27.15 19.64
N TRP A 186 -27.40 -25.99 20.05
CA TRP A 186 -28.59 -25.86 20.89
C TRP A 186 -29.82 -25.85 20.00
N LYS A 187 -30.87 -26.59 20.39
CA LYS A 187 -32.16 -26.60 19.71
C LYS A 187 -33.26 -26.31 20.71
N SER A 188 -34.11 -25.33 20.40
CA SER A 188 -35.32 -25.06 21.17
C SER A 188 -36.36 -26.17 20.96
N GLU A 189 -37.44 -26.13 21.74
CA GLU A 189 -38.68 -26.82 21.37
C GLU A 189 -39.28 -26.17 20.09
N ALA A 190 -40.24 -26.84 19.46
CA ALA A 190 -40.95 -26.30 18.30
C ALA A 190 -41.93 -25.21 18.72
N VAL A 191 -41.40 -24.01 18.99
CA VAL A 191 -42.11 -22.81 19.44
C VAL A 191 -41.86 -21.64 18.51
N ASP A 192 -42.77 -20.68 18.50
CA ASP A 192 -42.68 -19.42 17.75
C ASP A 192 -41.88 -18.32 18.47
N ARG A 193 -41.62 -18.51 19.77
CA ARG A 193 -40.83 -17.61 20.62
C ARG A 193 -39.94 -18.38 21.59
N ALA A 194 -38.65 -18.04 21.61
CA ALA A 194 -37.70 -18.48 22.63
C ALA A 194 -37.01 -17.29 23.29
N GLU A 195 -36.60 -17.43 24.55
CA GLU A 195 -35.91 -16.37 25.30
C GLU A 195 -34.69 -16.94 26.02
N LEU A 196 -33.53 -16.38 25.74
CA LEU A 196 -32.24 -16.75 26.32
C LEU A 196 -31.77 -15.62 27.24
N LEU A 197 -31.22 -15.98 28.39
CA LEU A 197 -30.57 -15.06 29.33
C LEU A 197 -29.14 -15.53 29.56
N LEU A 198 -28.18 -14.67 29.22
CA LEU A 198 -26.76 -14.84 29.49
C LEU A 198 -26.39 -13.95 30.69
N ASP A 199 -25.90 -14.53 31.80
CA ASP A 199 -25.26 -13.81 32.91
C ASP A 199 -23.74 -13.97 32.79
N LEU A 200 -23.06 -12.87 32.48
CA LEU A 200 -21.61 -12.78 32.35
C LEU A 200 -20.88 -12.83 33.71
N ARG A 201 -21.63 -12.96 34.81
CA ARG A 201 -21.25 -13.00 36.24
C ARG A 201 -20.62 -11.72 36.79
N ARG A 202 -19.95 -10.94 35.93
CA ARG A 202 -19.39 -9.62 36.19
C ARG A 202 -19.72 -8.68 35.04
N SER A 203 -19.58 -7.38 35.30
CA SER A 203 -19.67 -6.36 34.25
C SER A 203 -18.53 -6.57 33.25
N ARG A 204 -18.84 -6.59 31.96
CA ARG A 204 -17.91 -6.67 30.84
C ARG A 204 -18.27 -5.59 29.82
N SER A 205 -17.28 -4.92 29.26
CA SER A 205 -17.50 -4.03 28.13
C SER A 205 -17.55 -4.85 26.84
N ILE A 206 -18.65 -4.78 26.10
CA ILE A 206 -18.79 -5.44 24.79
C ILE A 206 -19.25 -4.44 23.75
N SER A 207 -18.85 -4.65 22.49
CA SER A 207 -19.36 -3.90 21.34
C SER A 207 -20.49 -4.63 20.62
N GLY A 208 -20.81 -5.85 21.04
CA GLY A 208 -21.81 -6.68 20.38
C GLY A 208 -21.76 -8.15 20.75
N LEU A 209 -22.53 -8.95 20.02
CA LEU A 209 -22.44 -10.41 20.00
C LEU A 209 -22.76 -10.93 18.60
N ARG A 210 -22.31 -12.14 18.29
CA ARG A 210 -22.64 -12.86 17.07
C ARG A 210 -23.37 -14.15 17.43
N ILE A 211 -24.35 -14.52 16.63
CA ILE A 211 -25.07 -15.80 16.69
C ILE A 211 -24.77 -16.57 15.41
N ASP A 212 -24.17 -17.74 15.55
CA ASP A 212 -24.02 -18.72 14.48
C ASP A 212 -25.24 -19.65 14.50
N TRP A 213 -26.00 -19.66 13.41
CA TRP A 213 -27.27 -20.37 13.33
C TRP A 213 -27.08 -21.82 12.87
N GLY A 214 -27.92 -22.71 13.39
CA GLY A 214 -28.15 -24.03 12.81
C GLY A 214 -29.13 -23.98 11.62
N GLU A 215 -29.62 -25.15 11.19
CA GLU A 215 -30.54 -25.26 10.03
C GLU A 215 -31.92 -24.59 10.23
N GLN A 216 -32.25 -24.20 11.45
CA GLN A 216 -33.49 -23.55 11.86
C GLN A 216 -33.12 -22.27 12.60
N TYR A 217 -33.57 -21.11 12.15
CA TYR A 217 -33.14 -19.83 12.70
C TYR A 217 -34.30 -18.86 12.86
N ALA A 218 -34.11 -17.86 13.71
CA ALA A 218 -35.12 -16.86 14.01
C ALA A 218 -35.24 -15.88 12.85
N GLY A 219 -36.47 -15.50 12.47
CA GLY A 219 -36.73 -14.42 11.52
C GLY A 219 -36.64 -13.04 12.17
N SER A 220 -36.70 -12.96 13.50
CA SER A 220 -36.40 -11.73 14.25
C SER A 220 -35.74 -12.04 15.60
N VAL A 221 -34.82 -11.18 16.01
CA VAL A 221 -34.16 -11.27 17.33
C VAL A 221 -34.09 -9.91 18.00
N ASP A 222 -34.63 -9.81 19.21
CA ASP A 222 -34.50 -8.64 20.08
C ASP A 222 -33.43 -8.88 21.14
N MET A 223 -32.53 -7.91 21.32
CA MET A 223 -31.49 -7.93 22.33
C MET A 223 -31.71 -6.81 23.35
N ALA A 224 -31.72 -7.18 24.62
CA ALA A 224 -31.68 -6.24 25.74
C ALA A 224 -30.50 -6.55 26.66
N ILE A 225 -29.96 -5.52 27.31
CA ILE A 225 -28.84 -5.63 28.23
C ILE A 225 -29.17 -5.03 29.60
N SER A 226 -28.45 -5.48 30.63
CA SER A 226 -28.57 -4.96 31.98
C SER A 226 -27.26 -5.12 32.76
N LEU A 227 -26.99 -4.22 33.71
CA LEU A 227 -25.90 -4.37 34.69
C LEU A 227 -26.34 -5.12 35.95
N ASP A 228 -27.63 -5.08 36.29
CA ASP A 228 -28.17 -5.56 37.57
C ASP A 228 -29.25 -6.65 37.43
N GLY A 229 -29.70 -6.93 36.20
CA GLY A 229 -30.74 -7.90 35.86
C GLY A 229 -32.16 -7.40 36.12
N LYS A 230 -32.32 -6.15 36.59
CA LYS A 230 -33.60 -5.53 36.94
C LYS A 230 -33.97 -4.42 35.96
N GLU A 231 -33.03 -3.51 35.69
CA GLU A 231 -33.21 -2.45 34.70
C GLU A 231 -32.65 -2.90 33.36
N TRP A 232 -33.53 -2.99 32.36
CA TRP A 232 -33.20 -3.48 31.03
C TRP A 232 -33.22 -2.36 30.01
N ARG A 233 -32.20 -2.29 29.17
CA ARG A 233 -32.12 -1.40 28.01
C ARG A 233 -32.19 -2.25 26.75
N GLU A 234 -33.18 -2.03 25.91
CA GLU A 234 -33.20 -2.61 24.56
C GLU A 234 -32.10 -1.96 23.71
N VAL A 235 -31.32 -2.79 23.02
CA VAL A 235 -30.12 -2.36 22.29
C VAL A 235 -30.29 -2.50 20.79
N SER A 236 -30.88 -3.62 20.35
CA SER A 236 -31.06 -3.87 18.91
C SER A 236 -32.21 -4.84 18.68
N SER A 237 -32.93 -4.65 17.59
CA SER A 237 -33.84 -5.63 17.00
C SER A 237 -33.38 -5.87 15.57
N ILE A 238 -33.14 -7.12 15.18
CA ILE A 238 -32.74 -7.48 13.82
C ILE A 238 -33.78 -8.40 13.19
N SER A 239 -34.09 -8.17 11.92
CA SER A 239 -34.82 -9.13 11.09
C SER A 239 -33.82 -9.97 10.30
N VAL A 240 -33.94 -11.30 10.36
CA VAL A 240 -33.06 -12.23 9.64
C VAL A 240 -33.78 -12.68 8.38
N ALA A 241 -33.25 -12.31 7.21
CA ALA A 241 -33.89 -12.60 5.93
C ALA A 241 -33.88 -14.10 5.59
N GLU A 242 -34.91 -14.55 4.89
CA GLU A 242 -35.02 -15.92 4.36
C GLU A 242 -33.86 -16.20 3.38
N GLY A 243 -33.14 -17.32 3.56
CA GLY A 243 -31.92 -17.65 2.80
C GLY A 243 -30.60 -17.17 3.43
N SER A 244 -30.62 -16.44 4.56
CA SER A 244 -29.43 -16.00 5.31
C SER A 244 -28.82 -17.13 6.16
N GLN A 245 -28.59 -18.32 5.60
CA GLN A 245 -27.93 -19.41 6.33
C GLN A 245 -26.51 -18.96 6.73
N GLY A 246 -26.21 -18.98 8.03
CA GLY A 246 -24.89 -18.65 8.55
C GLY A 246 -24.92 -17.96 9.90
N GLN A 247 -24.88 -16.62 9.91
CA GLN A 247 -24.47 -15.82 11.08
C GLN A 247 -25.26 -14.51 11.16
N SER A 248 -25.64 -14.12 12.39
CA SER A 248 -26.21 -12.81 12.70
C SER A 248 -25.34 -12.08 13.72
N ASP A 249 -24.85 -10.90 13.37
CA ASP A 249 -24.13 -10.01 14.29
C ASP A 249 -25.08 -8.95 14.88
N PHE A 250 -24.89 -8.64 16.16
CA PHE A 250 -25.65 -7.70 16.97
C PHE A 250 -24.67 -6.69 17.55
N VAL A 251 -24.88 -5.40 17.29
CA VAL A 251 -23.84 -4.40 17.52
C VAL A 251 -24.48 -3.12 18.05
N PRO A 252 -24.34 -2.78 19.34
CA PRO A 252 -24.43 -1.40 19.78
C PRO A 252 -23.32 -0.56 19.12
N ASN A 253 -23.67 0.64 18.64
CA ASN A 253 -22.73 1.56 17.98
C ASN A 253 -21.50 1.92 18.86
N ASP A 254 -21.61 1.81 20.17
CA ASP A 254 -20.56 2.11 21.15
C ASP A 254 -20.31 0.93 22.11
N PRO A 255 -19.05 0.71 22.55
CA PRO A 255 -18.73 -0.22 23.62
C PRO A 255 -19.58 0.05 24.86
N THR A 256 -20.24 -0.98 25.38
CA THR A 256 -21.16 -0.85 26.51
C THR A 256 -20.83 -1.88 27.58
N ASP A 257 -20.78 -1.41 28.82
CA ASP A 257 -20.70 -2.28 30.00
C ASP A 257 -22.02 -3.02 30.22
N VAL A 258 -21.94 -4.34 30.29
CA VAL A 258 -23.08 -5.25 30.47
C VAL A 258 -22.70 -6.39 31.41
N ARG A 259 -23.68 -6.86 32.18
CA ARG A 259 -23.57 -8.13 32.90
C ARG A 259 -24.58 -9.17 32.40
N TYR A 260 -25.80 -8.74 32.09
CA TYR A 260 -26.86 -9.63 31.63
C TYR A 260 -27.25 -9.28 30.21
N ILE A 261 -27.34 -10.28 29.35
CA ILE A 261 -27.84 -10.15 27.98
C ILE A 261 -29.08 -11.02 27.83
N ARG A 262 -30.15 -10.45 27.31
CA ARG A 262 -31.40 -11.16 27.00
C ARG A 262 -31.59 -11.15 25.50
N LEU A 263 -31.80 -12.34 24.94
CA LEU A 263 -32.11 -12.54 23.53
C LEU A 263 -33.52 -13.11 23.41
N VAL A 264 -34.38 -12.46 22.65
CA VAL A 264 -35.74 -12.92 22.35
C VAL A 264 -35.80 -13.29 20.88
N LEU A 265 -35.92 -14.60 20.61
CA LEU A 265 -36.02 -15.17 19.27
C LEU A 265 -37.49 -15.27 18.89
N THR A 266 -37.88 -14.76 17.73
CA THR A 266 -39.26 -14.86 17.22
C THR A 266 -39.30 -15.19 15.73
N ASN A 267 -40.48 -15.60 15.26
CA ASN A 267 -40.77 -15.84 13.84
C ASN A 267 -39.80 -16.86 13.20
N PRO A 268 -39.76 -18.12 13.66
CA PRO A 268 -38.85 -19.12 13.09
C PRO A 268 -39.10 -19.27 11.59
N VAL A 269 -38.04 -19.21 10.78
CA VAL A 269 -38.14 -19.27 9.31
C VAL A 269 -38.73 -20.61 8.84
N LYS A 270 -38.55 -21.68 9.63
CA LYS A 270 -39.27 -22.94 9.47
C LYS A 270 -40.24 -23.11 10.64
N PRO A 271 -41.56 -22.87 10.47
CA PRO A 271 -42.54 -22.84 11.56
C PRO A 271 -42.59 -24.11 12.41
N GLU A 272 -42.22 -25.26 11.83
CA GLU A 272 -42.36 -26.58 12.46
C GLU A 272 -41.11 -27.02 13.23
N GLY A 273 -40.07 -26.17 13.28
CA GLY A 273 -38.75 -26.52 13.81
C GLY A 273 -38.34 -25.86 15.13
N GLY A 274 -38.85 -24.66 15.43
CA GLY A 274 -38.25 -23.81 16.47
C GLY A 274 -36.95 -23.16 15.99
N PHE A 275 -35.96 -23.06 16.88
CA PHE A 275 -34.69 -22.37 16.66
C PHE A 275 -33.50 -23.28 16.96
N ALA A 276 -32.41 -23.11 16.20
CA ALA A 276 -31.15 -23.81 16.40
C ALA A 276 -29.99 -22.82 16.36
N ILE A 277 -29.15 -22.82 17.39
CA ILE A 277 -27.95 -21.97 17.49
C ILE A 277 -26.73 -22.87 17.68
N GLY A 278 -25.76 -22.73 16.79
CA GLY A 278 -24.48 -23.44 16.84
C GLY A 278 -23.49 -22.81 17.81
N ASP A 279 -23.45 -21.48 17.90
CA ASP A 279 -22.60 -20.75 18.84
C ASP A 279 -23.09 -19.31 19.04
N ILE A 280 -22.73 -18.71 20.16
CA ILE A 280 -22.86 -17.28 20.46
C ILE A 280 -21.47 -16.79 20.88
N SER A 281 -20.96 -15.76 20.21
CA SER A 281 -19.68 -15.15 20.60
C SER A 281 -19.90 -13.70 21.01
N LEU A 282 -19.29 -13.26 22.12
CA LEU A 282 -19.30 -11.84 22.49
C LEU A 282 -18.27 -11.10 21.67
N ARG A 283 -18.57 -9.85 21.30
CA ARG A 283 -17.62 -8.96 20.63
C ARG A 283 -16.96 -8.04 21.63
N GLY A 284 -15.64 -8.03 21.65
CA GLY A 284 -14.85 -7.19 22.53
C GLY A 284 -15.06 -5.69 22.26
N PRO A 285 -14.70 -4.79 23.19
CA PRO A 285 -14.94 -3.36 23.04
C PRO A 285 -14.18 -2.72 21.86
N MET A 286 -13.16 -3.40 21.31
CA MET A 286 -12.40 -2.95 20.14
C MET A 286 -12.94 -3.49 18.81
N GLU A 287 -13.82 -4.50 18.83
CA GLU A 287 -14.44 -5.11 17.63
C GLU A 287 -15.70 -4.34 17.17
N VAL A 288 -15.64 -3.01 17.11
CA VAL A 288 -16.78 -2.19 16.69
C VAL A 288 -17.10 -2.48 15.22
N PHE A 289 -18.32 -2.94 14.95
CA PHE A 289 -18.83 -3.19 13.60
C PHE A 289 -19.15 -1.85 12.93
N SER A 290 -18.09 -1.16 12.51
CA SER A 290 -18.23 0.12 11.80
C SER A 290 -19.09 -0.07 10.54
N PRO A 291 -19.72 1.00 10.05
CA PRO A 291 -20.47 0.92 8.79
C PRO A 291 -19.67 0.28 7.65
N PHE A 292 -18.35 0.52 7.61
CA PHE A 292 -17.47 -0.10 6.64
C PHE A 292 -17.38 -1.62 6.78
N ILE A 293 -17.22 -2.14 8.00
CA ILE A 293 -17.19 -3.59 8.26
C ILE A 293 -18.51 -4.22 7.80
N ARG A 294 -19.66 -3.60 8.13
CA ARG A 294 -20.98 -4.06 7.67
C ARG A 294 -21.07 -4.09 6.13
N TYR A 295 -20.58 -3.05 5.48
CA TYR A 295 -20.54 -2.99 4.02
C TYR A 295 -19.66 -4.09 3.40
N GLN A 296 -18.53 -4.42 4.02
CA GLN A 296 -17.67 -5.53 3.61
C GLN A 296 -18.35 -6.90 3.77
N PHE A 297 -19.11 -7.11 4.84
CA PHE A 297 -19.88 -8.35 5.03
C PHE A 297 -20.96 -8.53 3.95
N ASP A 298 -21.73 -7.49 3.66
CA ASP A 298 -22.73 -7.55 2.59
C ASP A 298 -22.07 -7.78 1.23
N ALA A 299 -20.94 -7.09 0.98
CA ALA A 299 -20.16 -7.30 -0.22
C ALA A 299 -19.70 -8.75 -0.34
N ARG A 300 -19.28 -9.44 0.73
CA ARG A 300 -18.86 -10.86 0.70
C ARG A 300 -20.02 -11.83 0.43
N ARG A 301 -21.23 -11.50 0.89
CA ARG A 301 -22.44 -12.32 0.70
C ARG A 301 -23.09 -12.15 -0.69
N ALA A 302 -22.87 -11.02 -1.34
CA ALA A 302 -23.36 -10.77 -2.68
C ALA A 302 -22.66 -11.63 -3.77
N PRO A 303 -23.21 -11.72 -5.00
CA PRO A 303 -22.44 -12.19 -6.16
C PRO A 303 -21.17 -11.36 -6.38
N PHE A 304 -20.07 -11.98 -6.80
CA PHE A 304 -18.84 -11.24 -7.12
C PHE A 304 -19.12 -10.25 -8.25
N GLY A 305 -18.55 -9.04 -8.16
CA GLY A 305 -18.77 -7.97 -9.12
C GLY A 305 -20.01 -7.09 -8.89
N ASP A 306 -20.90 -7.43 -7.95
CA ASP A 306 -22.03 -6.56 -7.53
C ASP A 306 -21.57 -5.43 -6.59
N TYR A 307 -20.33 -5.51 -6.08
CA TYR A 307 -19.66 -4.55 -5.20
C TYR A 307 -18.20 -4.38 -5.65
N PRO A 308 -17.53 -3.27 -5.28
CA PRO A 308 -16.10 -3.11 -5.49
C PRO A 308 -15.31 -4.32 -4.94
N PRO A 309 -14.44 -4.97 -5.74
CA PRO A 309 -13.74 -6.20 -5.32
C PRO A 309 -12.94 -6.07 -4.02
N HIS A 310 -12.34 -4.90 -3.77
CA HIS A 310 -11.50 -4.67 -2.60
C HIS A 310 -12.25 -4.78 -1.26
N LEU A 311 -13.58 -4.66 -1.25
CA LEU A 311 -14.37 -4.90 -0.03
C LEU A 311 -14.29 -6.36 0.44
N ARG A 312 -13.87 -7.28 -0.43
CA ARG A 312 -13.62 -8.70 -0.12
C ARG A 312 -12.15 -9.03 0.16
N GLY A 313 -11.27 -8.03 0.26
CA GLY A 313 -9.82 -8.26 0.41
C GLY A 313 -9.09 -8.51 -0.92
N TYR A 314 -9.76 -8.30 -2.05
CA TYR A 314 -9.16 -8.44 -3.39
C TYR A 314 -8.37 -7.18 -3.76
N GLN A 315 -7.09 -7.32 -4.10
CA GLN A 315 -6.28 -6.17 -4.52
C GLN A 315 -6.78 -5.61 -5.86
N THR A 316 -7.27 -4.37 -5.79
CA THR A 316 -7.60 -3.52 -6.96
C THR A 316 -6.41 -2.60 -7.24
N TYR A 317 -6.07 -2.45 -8.52
CA TYR A 317 -5.08 -1.49 -9.00
C TYR A 317 -5.74 -0.26 -9.62
N TRP A 318 -5.09 0.90 -9.50
CA TRP A 318 -5.61 2.19 -9.96
C TRP A 318 -4.50 3.08 -10.53
N THR A 319 -4.91 4.05 -11.35
CA THR A 319 -4.08 5.13 -11.94
C THR A 319 -4.67 6.49 -11.60
N LEU A 320 -3.90 7.55 -11.85
CA LEU A 320 -4.33 8.95 -11.75
C LEU A 320 -4.95 9.45 -13.06
N VAL A 321 -5.90 10.37 -12.91
CA VAL A 321 -6.45 11.19 -13.99
C VAL A 321 -6.52 12.63 -13.49
N GLY A 322 -5.73 13.52 -14.09
CA GLY A 322 -5.54 14.88 -13.58
C GLY A 322 -4.85 15.81 -14.58
N LEU A 323 -4.37 16.95 -14.07
CA LEU A 323 -3.56 17.93 -14.80
C LEU A 323 -2.26 18.20 -14.04
N PRO A 324 -1.14 18.44 -14.73
CA PRO A 324 0.08 18.87 -14.05
C PRO A 324 -0.14 20.17 -13.27
N MET A 325 0.48 20.30 -12.10
CA MET A 325 0.39 21.44 -11.18
C MET A 325 -0.93 21.57 -10.42
N ASP A 326 -1.92 20.73 -10.73
CA ASP A 326 -3.18 20.74 -9.99
C ASP A 326 -2.99 20.10 -8.62
N THR A 327 -3.75 20.54 -7.62
CA THR A 327 -3.60 20.07 -6.23
C THR A 327 -4.53 18.91 -5.88
N GLU A 328 -5.35 18.49 -6.85
CA GLU A 328 -6.28 17.38 -6.71
C GLU A 328 -6.31 16.57 -8.02
N GLU A 329 -6.53 15.26 -7.88
CA GLU A 329 -6.67 14.34 -9.00
C GLU A 329 -7.64 13.19 -8.67
N SER A 330 -8.25 12.65 -9.73
CA SER A 330 -9.12 11.49 -9.63
C SER A 330 -8.32 10.19 -9.65
N LEU A 331 -8.85 9.15 -8.99
CA LEU A 331 -8.40 7.78 -9.20
C LEU A 331 -9.31 7.09 -10.22
N PHE A 332 -8.71 6.30 -11.10
CA PHE A 332 -9.42 5.44 -12.05
C PHE A 332 -8.90 4.01 -11.90
N ASP A 333 -9.78 3.06 -11.60
CA ASP A 333 -9.35 1.68 -11.32
C ASP A 333 -9.39 0.76 -12.53
N GLU A 334 -8.74 -0.40 -12.41
CA GLU A 334 -8.62 -1.39 -13.48
C GLU A 334 -9.97 -1.98 -13.95
N PHE A 335 -11.07 -1.67 -13.25
CA PHE A 335 -12.45 -2.06 -13.56
C PHE A 335 -13.25 -0.93 -14.22
N GLY A 336 -12.64 0.25 -14.39
CA GLY A 336 -13.25 1.42 -15.02
C GLY A 336 -14.10 2.24 -14.06
N ASN A 337 -13.91 2.05 -12.75
CA ASN A 337 -14.52 2.88 -11.70
C ASN A 337 -13.75 4.20 -11.56
N LEU A 338 -14.44 5.24 -11.09
CA LEU A 338 -13.86 6.56 -10.86
C LEU A 338 -14.08 6.99 -9.42
N GLU A 339 -13.04 7.50 -8.77
CA GLU A 339 -13.12 8.28 -7.54
C GLU A 339 -12.78 9.73 -7.90
N SER A 340 -13.71 10.66 -7.66
CA SER A 340 -13.56 12.04 -8.11
C SER A 340 -12.31 12.72 -7.53
N ARG A 341 -12.09 12.59 -6.23
CA ARG A 341 -10.97 13.16 -5.47
C ARG A 341 -10.81 12.37 -4.17
N ARG A 342 -9.77 12.67 -3.40
CA ARG A 342 -9.50 12.00 -2.12
C ARG A 342 -10.76 11.95 -1.23
N ASP A 343 -11.01 10.81 -0.61
CA ASP A 343 -12.18 10.52 0.23
C ASP A 343 -13.53 10.59 -0.50
N GLY A 344 -13.54 10.72 -1.82
CA GLY A 344 -14.73 10.80 -2.65
C GLY A 344 -15.46 9.46 -2.81
N ALA A 345 -16.78 9.53 -3.03
CA ALA A 345 -17.60 8.37 -3.34
C ALA A 345 -17.24 7.81 -4.72
N MET A 346 -17.25 6.49 -4.89
CA MET A 346 -16.91 5.83 -6.15
C MET A 346 -18.07 5.81 -7.15
N LEU A 347 -17.81 6.11 -8.42
CA LEU A 347 -18.63 5.73 -9.56
C LEU A 347 -18.27 4.34 -10.07
N MET A 348 -19.26 3.46 -10.23
CA MET A 348 -19.07 2.10 -10.73
C MET A 348 -20.12 1.74 -11.80
N PRO A 349 -19.71 1.40 -13.05
CA PRO A 349 -20.63 1.09 -14.14
C PRO A 349 -21.03 -0.40 -14.21
N TYR A 350 -22.22 -0.65 -14.75
CA TYR A 350 -22.84 -1.96 -14.96
C TYR A 350 -23.58 -2.00 -16.30
N VAL A 351 -23.66 -3.19 -16.89
CA VAL A 351 -24.59 -3.46 -18.00
C VAL A 351 -25.62 -4.46 -17.50
N LYS A 352 -26.91 -4.18 -17.69
CA LYS A 352 -27.99 -5.09 -17.33
C LYS A 352 -28.81 -5.46 -18.56
N GLU A 353 -29.10 -6.76 -18.70
CA GLU A 353 -29.94 -7.31 -19.75
C GLU A 353 -30.84 -8.41 -19.19
N GLY A 354 -32.15 -8.15 -19.15
CA GLY A 354 -33.08 -8.96 -18.37
C GLY A 354 -32.70 -8.97 -16.89
N ASP A 355 -32.56 -10.16 -16.31
CA ASP A 355 -32.15 -10.36 -14.90
C ASP A 355 -30.61 -10.44 -14.72
N GLN A 356 -29.85 -10.43 -15.81
CA GLN A 356 -28.39 -10.52 -15.77
C GLN A 356 -27.79 -9.13 -15.58
N LEU A 357 -26.95 -9.00 -14.56
CA LEU A 357 -26.15 -7.81 -14.27
C LEU A 357 -24.68 -8.15 -14.46
N TYR A 358 -24.03 -7.44 -15.37
CA TYR A 358 -22.64 -7.59 -15.74
C TYR A 358 -21.82 -6.41 -15.21
N SER A 359 -20.62 -6.69 -14.73
CA SER A 359 -19.61 -5.69 -14.36
C SER A 359 -18.23 -6.14 -14.83
N ALA A 360 -17.29 -5.19 -14.87
CA ALA A 360 -15.92 -5.46 -15.31
C ALA A 360 -15.25 -6.57 -14.47
N ALA A 361 -15.54 -6.65 -13.17
CA ALA A 361 -14.91 -7.60 -12.25
C ALA A 361 -15.23 -9.08 -12.55
N VAL A 362 -16.36 -9.37 -13.23
CA VAL A 362 -16.74 -10.73 -13.62
C VAL A 362 -16.59 -11.00 -15.12
N ALA A 363 -16.10 -10.02 -15.88
CA ALA A 363 -15.92 -10.18 -17.31
C ALA A 363 -14.79 -11.16 -17.61
N ALA A 364 -15.01 -12.08 -18.55
CA ALA A 364 -14.00 -13.07 -18.94
C ALA A 364 -12.79 -12.42 -19.63
N ASN A 365 -13.04 -11.36 -20.41
CA ASN A 365 -12.04 -10.63 -21.16
C ASN A 365 -12.07 -9.16 -20.75
N ILE A 366 -11.24 -8.78 -19.78
CA ILE A 366 -11.00 -7.39 -19.40
C ILE A 366 -9.61 -6.96 -19.88
N GLN A 367 -9.52 -5.74 -20.42
CA GLN A 367 -8.29 -5.14 -20.90
C GLN A 367 -8.16 -3.72 -20.36
N GLN A 368 -6.96 -3.41 -19.86
CA GLN A 368 -6.55 -2.08 -19.47
C GLN A 368 -5.56 -1.58 -20.51
N ASP A 369 -5.71 -0.32 -20.95
CA ASP A 369 -4.82 0.32 -21.91
C ASP A 369 -4.65 1.80 -21.56
N LEU A 370 -3.58 2.39 -22.07
CA LEU A 370 -3.40 3.84 -22.19
C LEU A 370 -3.61 4.26 -23.65
N GLN A 371 -4.06 5.48 -23.89
CA GLN A 371 -4.09 6.04 -25.25
C GLN A 371 -2.68 5.98 -25.86
N ASP A 372 -2.59 5.44 -27.08
CA ASP A 372 -1.33 5.17 -27.80
C ASP A 372 -0.31 4.32 -27.01
N GLY A 373 -0.76 3.65 -25.95
CA GLY A 373 0.04 2.81 -25.07
C GLY A 373 0.88 3.54 -24.02
N TYR A 374 0.85 4.88 -23.95
CA TYR A 374 1.65 5.63 -22.97
C TYR A 374 1.04 6.94 -22.45
N LEU A 375 0.09 7.55 -23.17
CA LEU A 375 -0.51 8.81 -22.76
C LEU A 375 -1.45 8.57 -21.56
N PRO A 376 -1.51 9.46 -20.56
CA PRO A 376 -2.28 9.27 -19.33
C PRO A 376 -3.79 9.48 -19.54
N VAL A 377 -4.33 8.74 -20.50
CA VAL A 377 -5.76 8.61 -20.80
C VAL A 377 -6.07 7.13 -20.60
N PRO A 378 -6.43 6.72 -19.37
CA PRO A 378 -6.66 5.32 -19.08
C PRO A 378 -7.97 4.86 -19.71
N ILE A 379 -7.93 3.63 -20.22
CA ILE A 379 -9.03 2.98 -20.90
C ILE A 379 -9.21 1.58 -20.32
N VAL A 380 -10.44 1.22 -19.99
CA VAL A 380 -10.83 -0.14 -19.61
C VAL A 380 -11.85 -0.67 -20.61
N ARG A 381 -11.63 -1.89 -21.12
CA ARG A 381 -12.52 -2.58 -22.05
C ARG A 381 -12.91 -3.93 -21.50
N TRP A 382 -14.18 -4.29 -21.65
CA TRP A 382 -14.65 -5.65 -21.35
C TRP A 382 -15.89 -5.99 -22.16
N GLU A 383 -16.31 -7.26 -22.12
CA GLU A 383 -17.50 -7.73 -22.84
C GLU A 383 -18.36 -8.64 -21.96
N THR A 384 -19.65 -8.69 -22.28
CA THR A 384 -20.64 -9.52 -21.58
C THR A 384 -20.64 -10.99 -22.05
N GLY A 385 -19.87 -11.32 -23.09
CA GLY A 385 -19.87 -12.63 -23.77
C GLY A 385 -21.05 -12.85 -24.72
N ASN A 386 -22.00 -11.90 -24.80
CA ASN A 386 -23.16 -11.97 -25.69
C ASN A 386 -23.12 -10.95 -26.85
N GLY A 387 -21.96 -10.34 -27.07
CA GLY A 387 -21.68 -9.38 -28.13
C GLY A 387 -21.87 -7.91 -27.75
N LEU A 388 -22.16 -7.60 -26.48
CA LEU A 388 -22.03 -6.24 -25.95
C LEU A 388 -20.60 -5.98 -25.47
N HIS A 389 -19.98 -4.92 -26.00
CA HIS A 389 -18.63 -4.48 -25.64
C HIS A 389 -18.72 -3.14 -24.93
N PHE A 390 -18.15 -3.09 -23.74
CA PHE A 390 -18.07 -1.91 -22.91
C PHE A 390 -16.67 -1.30 -22.97
N ARG A 391 -16.60 0.03 -23.01
CA ARG A 391 -15.37 0.81 -22.94
C ARG A 391 -15.55 1.99 -22.00
N SER A 392 -14.69 2.14 -21.01
CA SER A 392 -14.59 3.32 -20.14
C SER A 392 -13.28 4.05 -20.43
N GLU A 393 -13.31 5.38 -20.50
CA GLU A 393 -12.10 6.20 -20.56
C GLU A 393 -12.27 7.50 -19.78
N ALA A 394 -11.17 8.04 -19.25
CA ALA A 394 -11.20 9.26 -18.46
C ALA A 394 -10.11 10.27 -18.90
N ILE A 395 -10.44 11.56 -18.79
CA ILE A 395 -9.55 12.71 -19.06
C ILE A 395 -9.83 13.82 -18.03
N THR A 396 -8.90 14.76 -17.84
CA THR A 396 -9.13 15.95 -17.01
C THR A 396 -8.87 17.21 -17.83
N THR A 397 -9.70 18.23 -17.64
CA THR A 397 -9.54 19.53 -18.32
C THR A 397 -10.09 20.66 -17.45
N GLY A 398 -9.76 21.89 -17.83
CA GLY A 398 -10.13 23.11 -17.11
C GLY A 398 -8.92 23.83 -16.51
N PRO A 399 -9.15 24.98 -15.87
CA PRO A 399 -8.12 25.69 -15.13
C PRO A 399 -7.66 24.89 -13.90
N ILE A 400 -6.39 25.06 -13.54
CA ILE A 400 -5.85 24.60 -12.24
C ILE A 400 -6.71 25.17 -11.09
N ASP A 401 -6.90 24.39 -10.02
CA ASP A 401 -7.77 24.71 -8.87
C ASP A 401 -9.28 24.85 -9.19
N ALA A 402 -9.69 24.56 -10.42
CA ALA A 402 -11.10 24.52 -10.85
C ALA A 402 -11.37 23.45 -11.93
N SER A 403 -10.49 22.46 -12.03
CA SER A 403 -10.50 21.42 -13.04
C SER A 403 -11.60 20.38 -12.81
N MET A 404 -11.91 19.64 -13.87
CA MET A 404 -12.90 18.57 -13.86
C MET A 404 -12.38 17.35 -14.59
N THR A 405 -12.54 16.19 -13.97
CA THR A 405 -12.35 14.89 -14.62
C THR A 405 -13.63 14.50 -15.36
N TYR A 406 -13.52 14.11 -16.62
CA TYR A 406 -14.60 13.60 -17.43
C TYR A 406 -14.38 12.11 -17.68
N VAL A 407 -15.42 11.30 -17.51
CA VAL A 407 -15.40 9.87 -17.85
C VAL A 407 -16.48 9.57 -18.88
N ARG A 408 -16.10 8.89 -19.96
CA ARG A 408 -17.01 8.40 -21.00
C ARG A 408 -17.12 6.89 -20.93
N HIS A 409 -18.36 6.40 -20.87
CA HIS A 409 -18.71 5.01 -21.00
C HIS A 409 -19.39 4.77 -22.35
N THR A 410 -18.83 3.89 -23.18
CA THR A 410 -19.39 3.50 -24.48
C THR A 410 -19.78 2.04 -24.44
N LEU A 411 -21.05 1.74 -24.74
CA LEU A 411 -21.57 0.38 -24.89
C LEU A 411 -21.89 0.15 -26.37
N ALA A 412 -21.19 -0.78 -27.01
CA ALA A 412 -21.35 -1.11 -28.43
C ALA A 412 -21.92 -2.52 -28.61
N ASN A 413 -22.87 -2.67 -29.54
CA ASN A 413 -23.37 -3.97 -29.96
C ASN A 413 -22.55 -4.47 -31.16
N ARG A 414 -21.73 -5.50 -30.94
CA ARG A 414 -20.95 -6.19 -31.99
C ARG A 414 -21.53 -7.57 -32.34
N SER A 415 -22.70 -7.91 -31.80
CA SER A 415 -23.44 -9.09 -32.24
C SER A 415 -24.17 -8.82 -33.57
N ASP A 416 -24.79 -9.87 -34.11
CA ASP A 416 -25.66 -9.84 -35.28
C ASP A 416 -27.15 -9.64 -34.93
N THR A 417 -27.47 -9.45 -33.64
CA THR A 417 -28.85 -9.29 -33.15
C THR A 417 -29.04 -7.96 -32.43
N VAL A 418 -30.29 -7.48 -32.37
CA VAL A 418 -30.63 -6.30 -31.56
C VAL A 418 -30.49 -6.66 -30.08
N ARG A 419 -29.79 -5.81 -29.31
CA ARG A 419 -29.65 -5.97 -27.86
C ARG A 419 -30.44 -4.88 -27.14
N LYS A 420 -31.12 -5.25 -26.05
CA LYS A 420 -31.94 -4.32 -25.26
C LYS A 420 -31.60 -4.46 -23.79
N GLY A 421 -31.52 -3.36 -23.06
CA GLY A 421 -31.16 -3.40 -21.65
C GLY A 421 -30.91 -2.03 -21.07
N GLU A 422 -30.10 -1.99 -20.02
CA GLU A 422 -29.80 -0.79 -19.25
C GLU A 422 -28.28 -0.69 -19.06
N LEU A 423 -27.71 0.46 -19.42
CA LEU A 423 -26.41 0.87 -18.91
C LEU A 423 -26.66 1.60 -17.60
N ILE A 424 -26.05 1.15 -16.51
CA ILE A 424 -26.27 1.69 -15.17
C ILE A 424 -24.94 2.19 -14.64
N VAL A 425 -24.92 3.38 -14.03
CA VAL A 425 -23.75 3.88 -13.32
C VAL A 425 -24.16 4.14 -11.88
N THR A 426 -23.47 3.52 -10.94
CA THR A 426 -23.76 3.62 -9.51
C THR A 426 -22.81 4.58 -8.83
N VAL A 427 -23.28 5.25 -7.76
CA VAL A 427 -22.44 5.98 -6.81
C VAL A 427 -22.50 5.28 -5.46
N ARG A 428 -21.34 5.00 -4.87
CA ARG A 428 -21.21 4.10 -3.72
C ARG A 428 -20.35 4.69 -2.59
N PRO A 429 -20.62 4.32 -1.33
CA PRO A 429 -19.95 4.86 -0.16
C PRO A 429 -18.57 4.22 0.08
N ALA A 430 -17.78 4.01 -0.97
CA ALA A 430 -16.46 3.42 -0.91
C ALA A 430 -15.48 4.22 -1.77
N GLN A 431 -14.24 4.30 -1.32
CA GLN A 431 -13.11 4.81 -2.09
C GLN A 431 -12.57 3.72 -3.02
N ILE A 432 -11.88 4.10 -4.10
CA ILE A 432 -11.06 3.15 -4.89
C ILE A 432 -9.90 2.67 -4.04
N ASN A 433 -9.29 3.60 -3.28
CA ASN A 433 -8.20 3.27 -2.38
C ASN A 433 -8.70 2.39 -1.22
N PRO A 434 -8.22 1.15 -1.05
CA PRO A 434 -8.79 0.22 -0.06
C PRO A 434 -8.33 0.52 1.37
N LYS A 435 -8.98 -0.13 2.36
CA LYS A 435 -8.67 0.07 3.80
C LYS A 435 -7.21 -0.18 4.16
N TRP A 436 -6.60 -1.23 3.59
CA TRP A 436 -5.18 -1.55 3.83
C TRP A 436 -4.22 -0.59 3.10
N GLN A 437 -4.74 0.43 2.41
CA GLN A 437 -4.02 1.54 1.78
C GLN A 437 -4.48 2.90 2.35
N HIS A 438 -4.98 2.89 3.60
CA HIS A 438 -5.50 4.06 4.31
C HIS A 438 -6.74 4.73 3.69
N GLY A 439 -7.39 4.10 2.71
CA GLY A 439 -8.71 4.49 2.22
C GLY A 439 -9.84 3.70 2.89
N GLY A 440 -10.83 3.27 2.09
CA GLY A 440 -11.95 2.45 2.56
C GLY A 440 -13.30 3.12 2.39
N LEU A 441 -13.93 3.55 3.49
CA LEU A 441 -15.28 4.12 3.47
C LEU A 441 -15.25 5.56 2.95
N SER A 442 -16.20 5.92 2.09
CA SER A 442 -16.54 7.31 1.77
C SER A 442 -18.00 7.52 2.18
N PRO A 443 -18.28 8.00 3.40
CA PRO A 443 -19.65 8.07 3.90
C PRO A 443 -20.56 8.92 3.01
N ILE A 444 -21.71 8.37 2.61
CA ILE A 444 -22.79 9.08 1.93
C ILE A 444 -23.97 9.17 2.88
N THR A 445 -24.15 10.35 3.49
CA THR A 445 -25.25 10.64 4.42
C THR A 445 -26.42 11.34 3.74
N SER A 446 -26.18 12.01 2.60
CA SER A 446 -27.25 12.59 1.79
C SER A 446 -26.95 12.48 0.30
N ILE A 447 -28.01 12.27 -0.49
CA ILE A 447 -27.96 12.34 -1.97
C ILE A 447 -29.08 13.26 -2.42
N ARG A 448 -28.76 14.27 -3.22
CA ARG A 448 -29.73 15.14 -3.91
C ARG A 448 -29.51 15.10 -5.41
N TYR A 449 -30.53 14.74 -6.16
CA TYR A 449 -30.55 14.74 -7.62
C TYR A 449 -31.40 15.89 -8.15
N VAL A 450 -30.78 16.81 -8.89
CA VAL A 450 -31.43 18.03 -9.39
C VAL A 450 -31.99 17.80 -10.79
N HIS A 451 -33.27 17.42 -10.87
CA HIS A 451 -33.97 17.11 -12.13
C HIS A 451 -34.06 18.29 -13.10
N ASP A 452 -34.18 19.54 -12.62
CA ASP A 452 -34.44 20.70 -13.47
C ASP A 452 -33.27 21.02 -14.42
N THR A 453 -32.05 20.59 -14.05
CA THR A 453 -30.88 20.58 -14.94
C THR A 453 -30.53 19.18 -15.44
N GLY A 454 -31.13 18.13 -14.86
CA GLY A 454 -30.96 16.71 -15.20
C GLY A 454 -29.55 16.16 -14.98
N LYS A 455 -28.64 17.00 -14.50
CA LYS A 455 -27.19 16.81 -14.67
C LYS A 455 -26.43 16.58 -13.38
N GLN A 456 -26.98 16.79 -12.18
CA GLN A 456 -26.14 16.92 -10.98
C GLN A 456 -26.62 16.02 -9.84
N VAL A 457 -25.69 15.25 -9.28
CA VAL A 457 -25.84 14.64 -7.96
C VAL A 457 -24.93 15.36 -6.96
N MET A 458 -25.57 15.83 -5.89
CA MET A 458 -24.88 16.32 -4.71
C MET A 458 -24.83 15.21 -3.67
N ILE A 459 -23.64 14.95 -3.14
CA ILE A 459 -23.39 14.03 -2.04
C ILE A 459 -22.95 14.86 -0.85
N ASN A 460 -23.63 14.70 0.28
CA ASN A 460 -23.34 15.46 1.51
C ASN A 460 -23.26 16.97 1.22
N ASP A 461 -24.22 17.46 0.45
CA ASP A 461 -24.33 18.84 -0.06
C ASP A 461 -23.18 19.35 -0.96
N LYS A 462 -22.25 18.48 -1.38
CA LYS A 462 -21.19 18.80 -2.34
C LYS A 462 -21.49 18.24 -3.72
N ILE A 463 -21.28 19.05 -4.77
CA ILE A 463 -21.39 18.57 -6.15
C ILE A 463 -20.24 17.59 -6.38
N THR A 464 -20.57 16.30 -6.53
CA THR A 464 -19.57 15.24 -6.68
C THR A 464 -19.54 14.71 -8.11
N TYR A 465 -20.73 14.45 -8.68
CA TYR A 465 -20.85 13.92 -10.03
C TYR A 465 -21.92 14.65 -10.83
N LEU A 466 -21.58 14.89 -12.09
CA LEU A 466 -22.40 15.58 -13.06
C LEU A 466 -22.69 14.64 -14.24
N ALA A 467 -23.89 14.08 -14.34
CA ALA A 467 -24.34 13.29 -15.49
C ALA A 467 -24.59 14.22 -16.69
N LEU A 468 -23.64 14.32 -17.62
CA LEU A 468 -23.74 15.24 -18.76
C LEU A 468 -24.67 14.72 -19.84
N THR A 469 -24.68 13.39 -20.01
CA THR A 469 -25.72 12.70 -20.78
C THR A 469 -26.97 12.58 -19.91
N PRO A 470 -28.16 13.01 -20.37
CA PRO A 470 -29.39 12.86 -19.60
C PRO A 470 -29.70 11.40 -19.28
N ALA A 471 -29.94 11.09 -18.01
CA ALA A 471 -30.35 9.76 -17.56
C ALA A 471 -31.87 9.56 -17.76
N ASP A 472 -32.27 8.31 -18.00
CA ASP A 472 -33.69 7.93 -18.11
C ASP A 472 -34.35 7.89 -16.73
N SER A 473 -33.59 7.53 -15.69
CA SER A 473 -34.01 7.59 -14.28
C SER A 473 -32.82 7.69 -13.32
N PHE A 474 -33.10 8.15 -12.10
CA PHE A 474 -32.13 8.11 -10.99
C PHE A 474 -32.79 7.55 -9.72
N LEU A 475 -32.20 6.50 -9.15
CA LEU A 475 -32.68 5.87 -7.92
C LEU A 475 -31.61 5.95 -6.84
N ALA A 476 -32.01 6.28 -5.60
CA ALA A 476 -31.16 6.11 -4.44
C ALA A 476 -31.77 5.12 -3.43
N SER A 477 -30.91 4.39 -2.70
CA SER A 477 -31.28 3.34 -1.75
C SER A 477 -30.97 3.76 -0.32
N GLN A 478 -31.96 3.60 0.58
CA GLN A 478 -31.68 3.53 2.02
C GLN A 478 -30.92 2.23 2.30
N TYR A 479 -29.86 2.31 3.08
CA TYR A 479 -29.07 1.12 3.41
C TYR A 479 -29.84 0.08 4.24
N ALA A 480 -30.93 0.47 4.91
CA ALA A 480 -31.87 -0.47 5.54
C ALA A 480 -32.45 -1.51 4.55
N HIS A 481 -32.46 -1.22 3.25
CA HIS A 481 -32.86 -2.14 2.17
C HIS A 481 -31.66 -2.74 1.43
N GLY A 482 -30.46 -2.54 1.98
CA GLY A 482 -29.17 -2.89 1.38
C GLY A 482 -28.70 -1.86 0.34
N ASP A 483 -27.55 -2.20 -0.25
CA ASP A 483 -26.94 -1.43 -1.33
C ASP A 483 -27.82 -1.40 -2.59
N ILE A 484 -27.62 -0.38 -3.43
CA ILE A 484 -28.31 -0.22 -4.71
C ILE A 484 -28.22 -1.47 -5.60
N ALA A 485 -27.16 -2.28 -5.52
CA ALA A 485 -27.03 -3.55 -6.22
C ALA A 485 -28.21 -4.51 -5.98
N ASN A 486 -28.77 -4.55 -4.78
CA ASN A 486 -29.93 -5.40 -4.46
C ASN A 486 -31.16 -4.99 -5.29
N HIS A 487 -31.34 -3.68 -5.52
CA HIS A 487 -32.40 -3.16 -6.36
C HIS A 487 -32.16 -3.52 -7.84
N LEU A 488 -30.91 -3.40 -8.31
CA LEU A 488 -30.56 -3.74 -9.70
C LEU A 488 -30.87 -5.22 -10.04
N ARG A 489 -30.71 -6.11 -9.06
CA ARG A 489 -31.04 -7.55 -9.15
C ARG A 489 -32.53 -7.88 -8.94
N GLY A 490 -33.40 -6.87 -8.80
CA GLY A 490 -34.84 -7.07 -8.63
C GLY A 490 -35.25 -7.67 -7.28
N ARG A 491 -34.38 -7.60 -6.26
CA ARG A 491 -34.64 -8.22 -4.95
C ARG A 491 -35.56 -7.38 -4.05
N PHE A 492 -35.77 -6.10 -4.38
CA PHE A 492 -36.69 -5.18 -3.70
C PHE A 492 -37.33 -4.20 -4.69
N VAL A 493 -38.57 -3.78 -4.40
CA VAL A 493 -39.35 -2.86 -5.24
C VAL A 493 -39.76 -1.68 -4.36
N VAL A 494 -39.23 -0.49 -4.70
CA VAL A 494 -39.45 0.86 -4.13
C VAL A 494 -38.57 1.24 -2.92
N SER A 495 -37.67 2.20 -3.14
CA SER A 495 -36.95 2.91 -2.06
C SER A 495 -37.83 4.01 -1.45
N ALA A 496 -37.72 4.21 -0.15
CA ALA A 496 -38.37 5.30 0.56
C ALA A 496 -37.89 6.66 0.00
N GLY A 497 -38.73 7.35 -0.78
CA GLY A 497 -38.42 8.65 -1.37
C GLY A 497 -38.50 8.73 -2.90
N ALA A 498 -38.71 7.61 -3.60
CA ALA A 498 -38.97 7.61 -5.03
C ALA A 498 -40.32 8.26 -5.37
N ASP A 499 -40.36 9.07 -6.44
CA ASP A 499 -41.59 9.69 -6.93
C ASP A 499 -42.48 8.68 -7.69
N ARG A 500 -43.61 9.14 -8.25
CA ARG A 500 -44.54 8.26 -8.97
C ARG A 500 -43.96 7.62 -10.24
N LYS A 501 -42.80 8.09 -10.71
CA LYS A 501 -42.06 7.54 -11.85
C LYS A 501 -40.90 6.65 -11.40
N GLY A 502 -40.65 6.53 -10.10
CA GLY A 502 -39.56 5.75 -9.53
C GLY A 502 -38.27 6.57 -9.31
N ASP A 503 -38.28 7.88 -9.49
CA ASP A 503 -37.09 8.73 -9.37
C ASP A 503 -36.89 9.26 -7.96
N THR A 504 -35.65 9.24 -7.45
CA THR A 504 -35.30 9.83 -6.15
C THR A 504 -34.73 11.23 -6.32
N LYS A 505 -35.46 12.26 -5.88
CA LYS A 505 -34.98 13.65 -5.92
C LYS A 505 -34.00 13.99 -4.80
N SER A 506 -34.26 13.48 -3.61
CA SER A 506 -33.42 13.70 -2.43
C SER A 506 -33.66 12.58 -1.43
N ILE A 507 -32.60 12.17 -0.74
CA ILE A 507 -32.64 11.17 0.32
C ILE A 507 -31.60 11.54 1.38
N GLU A 508 -31.96 11.33 2.65
CA GLU A 508 -31.11 11.50 3.83
C GLU A 508 -30.99 10.16 4.52
N ASP A 509 -29.83 9.85 5.08
CA ASP A 509 -29.59 8.58 5.75
C ASP A 509 -30.35 8.52 7.08
N GLN A 510 -31.35 7.63 7.12
CA GLN A 510 -32.18 7.44 8.30
C GLN A 510 -31.53 6.54 9.35
N THR A 511 -30.46 5.82 8.97
CA THR A 511 -29.78 4.84 9.81
C THR A 511 -28.55 5.38 10.51
N GLY A 512 -28.03 6.54 10.06
CA GLY A 512 -26.78 7.14 10.55
C GLY A 512 -25.54 6.30 10.22
N THR A 513 -25.63 5.40 9.23
CA THR A 513 -24.52 4.53 8.80
C THR A 513 -23.60 5.19 7.77
N GLY A 514 -24.08 6.20 7.04
CA GLY A 514 -23.36 6.80 5.91
C GLY A 514 -23.25 5.87 4.70
N LEU A 515 -24.17 4.92 4.54
CA LEU A 515 -24.12 3.87 3.51
C LEU A 515 -25.17 4.04 2.40
N LEU A 516 -25.66 5.27 2.18
CA LEU A 516 -26.52 5.52 1.02
C LEU A 516 -25.78 5.19 -0.28
N SER A 517 -26.53 4.75 -1.28
CA SER A 517 -26.01 4.50 -2.63
C SER A 517 -27.05 4.93 -3.66
N GLY A 518 -26.60 5.23 -4.88
CA GLY A 518 -27.49 5.65 -5.96
C GLY A 518 -27.09 5.10 -7.32
N ALA A 519 -27.99 5.21 -8.29
CA ALA A 519 -27.79 4.71 -9.65
C ALA A 519 -28.51 5.58 -10.68
N TRP A 520 -27.77 6.00 -11.71
CA TRP A 520 -28.33 6.51 -12.96
C TRP A 520 -28.58 5.34 -13.92
N THR A 521 -29.73 5.35 -14.58
CA THR A 521 -30.10 4.33 -15.57
C THR A 521 -30.19 4.95 -16.96
N TYR A 522 -29.65 4.24 -17.95
CA TYR A 522 -29.68 4.61 -19.36
C TYR A 522 -30.19 3.43 -20.20
N VAL A 523 -31.45 3.44 -20.60
CA VAL A 523 -32.10 2.38 -21.37
C VAL A 523 -31.57 2.35 -22.80
N PHE A 524 -31.21 1.19 -23.31
CA PHE A 524 -30.72 1.04 -24.67
C PHE A 524 -31.51 -0.01 -25.48
N GLU A 525 -31.61 0.25 -26.78
CA GLU A 525 -31.97 -0.71 -27.81
C GLU A 525 -30.97 -0.51 -28.95
N LEU A 526 -29.94 -1.35 -29.02
CA LEU A 526 -28.82 -1.19 -29.95
C LEU A 526 -28.94 -2.17 -31.11
N GLN A 527 -28.99 -1.63 -32.33
CA GLN A 527 -28.84 -2.41 -33.56
C GLN A 527 -27.42 -2.99 -33.69
N PRO A 528 -27.20 -4.03 -34.51
CA PRO A 528 -25.85 -4.48 -34.85
C PRO A 528 -24.97 -3.34 -35.36
N GLY A 529 -23.82 -3.12 -34.72
CA GLY A 529 -22.88 -2.04 -35.03
C GLY A 529 -23.18 -0.69 -34.36
N GLU A 530 -24.31 -0.55 -33.65
CA GLU A 530 -24.67 0.68 -32.93
C GLU A 530 -23.98 0.75 -31.56
N SER A 531 -23.79 1.97 -31.06
CA SER A 531 -23.26 2.23 -29.72
C SER A 531 -24.04 3.32 -28.99
N LYS A 532 -24.15 3.19 -27.66
CA LYS A 532 -24.61 4.24 -26.75
C LYS A 532 -23.44 4.80 -25.95
N GLU A 533 -23.36 6.12 -25.83
CA GLU A 533 -22.36 6.82 -25.03
C GLU A 533 -23.02 7.54 -23.85
N VAL A 534 -22.36 7.49 -22.70
CA VAL A 534 -22.75 8.19 -21.48
C VAL A 534 -21.51 8.89 -20.92
N VAL A 535 -21.63 10.19 -20.64
CA VAL A 535 -20.53 11.02 -20.13
C VAL A 535 -20.89 11.60 -18.78
N PHE A 536 -19.95 11.49 -17.83
CA PHE A 536 -19.99 12.15 -16.54
C PHE A 536 -18.83 13.13 -16.40
N ALA A 537 -19.03 14.19 -15.61
CA ALA A 537 -17.98 15.05 -15.10
C ALA A 537 -17.92 14.98 -13.56
N ALA A 538 -16.71 15.08 -13.01
CA ALA A 538 -16.41 15.04 -11.60
C ALA A 538 -15.50 16.23 -11.27
N PRO A 539 -16.00 17.26 -10.56
CA PRO A 539 -15.17 18.36 -10.12
C PRO A 539 -14.08 17.89 -9.17
N LEU A 540 -12.85 18.34 -9.41
CA LEU A 540 -11.71 18.07 -8.51
C LEU A 540 -11.71 19.06 -7.34
N HIS A 541 -12.23 20.26 -7.58
CA HIS A 541 -12.25 21.36 -6.63
C HIS A 541 -13.67 21.78 -6.27
N ASP A 542 -13.82 22.44 -5.12
CA ASP A 542 -15.10 23.05 -4.74
C ASP A 542 -15.45 24.24 -5.66
N THR A 543 -14.45 24.85 -6.30
CA THR A 543 -14.63 25.85 -7.35
C THR A 543 -14.94 25.16 -8.67
N LEU A 544 -16.13 25.41 -9.23
CA LEU A 544 -16.50 24.86 -10.53
C LEU A 544 -16.03 25.77 -11.66
N SER A 545 -15.29 25.19 -12.62
CA SER A 545 -15.11 25.83 -13.93
C SER A 545 -16.37 25.71 -14.80
N ASN A 546 -16.34 26.37 -15.97
CA ASN A 546 -17.45 26.33 -16.91
C ASN A 546 -17.69 24.90 -17.41
N LEU A 547 -18.77 24.29 -16.95
CA LEU A 547 -19.19 22.95 -17.33
C LEU A 547 -19.38 22.84 -18.85
N LYS A 548 -18.73 21.83 -19.46
CA LYS A 548 -18.90 21.52 -20.88
C LYS A 548 -20.00 20.47 -21.07
N PRO A 549 -20.79 20.53 -22.15
CA PRO A 549 -21.79 19.53 -22.46
C PRO A 549 -21.15 18.21 -22.94
N ALA A 550 -21.90 17.12 -22.94
CA ALA A 550 -21.38 15.79 -23.26
C ALA A 550 -20.85 15.68 -24.70
N GLU A 551 -21.49 16.37 -25.64
CA GLU A 551 -21.14 16.36 -27.07
C GLU A 551 -19.74 16.92 -27.35
N ASP A 552 -19.20 17.73 -26.42
CA ASP A 552 -17.86 18.28 -26.52
C ASP A 552 -16.77 17.29 -26.07
N PHE A 553 -17.12 16.13 -25.49
CA PHE A 553 -16.14 15.20 -24.91
C PHE A 553 -15.03 14.81 -25.89
N GLU A 554 -15.35 14.47 -27.14
CA GLU A 554 -14.33 14.07 -28.11
C GLU A 554 -13.36 15.23 -28.42
N LYS A 555 -13.86 16.46 -28.45
CA LYS A 555 -13.01 17.64 -28.63
C LYS A 555 -12.08 17.81 -27.43
N LEU A 556 -12.61 17.75 -26.20
CA LEU A 556 -11.81 17.86 -24.97
C LEU A 556 -10.76 16.74 -24.89
N ARG A 557 -11.14 15.53 -25.30
CA ARG A 557 -10.26 14.36 -25.38
C ARG A 557 -9.11 14.61 -26.35
N LEU A 558 -9.39 15.11 -27.55
CA LEU A 558 -8.35 15.43 -28.54
C LEU A 558 -7.41 16.54 -28.05
N GLU A 559 -7.95 17.58 -27.38
CA GLU A 559 -7.15 18.64 -26.77
C GLU A 559 -6.22 18.08 -25.68
N TYR A 560 -6.72 17.21 -24.81
CA TYR A 560 -5.93 16.56 -23.74
C TYR A 560 -4.87 15.61 -24.30
N VAL A 561 -5.21 14.81 -25.31
CA VAL A 561 -4.27 13.92 -26.02
C VAL A 561 -3.18 14.73 -26.70
N THR A 562 -3.53 15.85 -27.36
CA THR A 562 -2.56 16.73 -28.01
C THR A 562 -1.62 17.35 -26.98
N PHE A 563 -2.16 17.88 -25.87
CA PHE A 563 -1.38 18.42 -24.76
C PHE A 563 -0.34 17.43 -24.25
N TRP A 564 -0.74 16.20 -23.93
CA TRP A 564 0.18 15.19 -23.43
C TRP A 564 1.15 14.68 -24.49
N THR A 565 0.73 14.59 -25.75
CA THR A 565 1.61 14.22 -26.86
C THR A 565 2.73 15.25 -27.01
N ASP A 566 2.38 16.54 -27.04
CA ASP A 566 3.33 17.64 -27.16
C ASP A 566 4.23 17.73 -25.93
N LYS A 567 3.69 17.45 -24.73
CA LYS A 567 4.46 17.48 -23.48
C LYS A 567 5.47 16.33 -23.38
N LEU A 568 5.09 15.10 -23.72
CA LEU A 568 5.93 13.90 -23.54
C LEU A 568 6.88 13.60 -24.70
N ASN A 569 6.62 14.11 -25.91
CA ASN A 569 7.45 13.87 -27.09
C ASN A 569 8.45 15.00 -27.40
N ARG A 570 8.75 15.86 -26.41
CA ARG A 570 9.72 16.96 -26.56
C ARG A 570 11.15 16.49 -26.86
N VAL A 571 11.50 15.33 -26.33
CA VAL A 571 12.78 14.65 -26.56
C VAL A 571 12.54 13.40 -27.39
N GLY A 572 13.34 13.21 -28.44
CA GLY A 572 13.31 11.98 -29.21
C GLY A 572 13.98 10.86 -28.44
N PHE A 573 13.16 9.88 -28.02
CA PHE A 573 13.60 8.65 -27.38
C PHE A 573 12.84 7.50 -28.01
N ASP A 574 13.55 6.66 -28.75
CA ASP A 574 12.96 5.51 -29.41
C ASP A 574 13.88 4.28 -29.37
N LEU A 575 13.25 3.12 -29.23
CA LEU A 575 13.88 1.80 -29.16
C LEU A 575 13.06 0.83 -30.00
N ALA A 576 13.71 -0.26 -30.44
CA ALA A 576 13.04 -1.41 -31.02
C ALA A 576 11.92 -1.96 -30.10
N ASN A 577 12.16 -1.96 -28.79
CA ASN A 577 11.15 -2.34 -27.79
C ASN A 577 10.28 -1.14 -27.39
N LYS A 578 9.16 -0.96 -28.08
CA LYS A 578 8.20 0.14 -27.83
C LYS A 578 7.55 0.09 -26.46
N ALA A 579 7.43 -1.08 -25.83
CA ALA A 579 6.85 -1.17 -24.49
C ALA A 579 7.75 -0.49 -23.44
N VAL A 580 9.07 -0.58 -23.59
CA VAL A 580 10.03 0.13 -22.73
C VAL A 580 9.93 1.64 -22.96
N VAL A 581 9.86 2.08 -24.23
CA VAL A 581 9.67 3.50 -24.59
C VAL A 581 8.40 4.06 -23.97
N ASN A 582 7.29 3.35 -24.15
CA ASN A 582 5.99 3.73 -23.61
C ASN A 582 6.03 3.83 -22.09
N THR A 583 6.70 2.89 -21.42
CA THR A 583 6.84 2.91 -19.96
C THR A 583 7.61 4.13 -19.48
N VAL A 584 8.71 4.46 -20.13
CA VAL A 584 9.50 5.67 -19.82
C VAL A 584 8.64 6.92 -19.95
N LYS A 585 7.87 7.05 -21.04
CA LYS A 585 6.99 8.20 -21.26
C LYS A 585 5.86 8.27 -20.23
N SER A 586 5.24 7.15 -19.89
CA SER A 586 4.20 7.10 -18.86
C SER A 586 4.74 7.48 -17.48
N GLN A 587 5.96 7.07 -17.10
CA GLN A 587 6.54 7.47 -15.81
C GLN A 587 6.66 9.00 -15.70
N ILE A 588 7.04 9.69 -16.78
CA ILE A 588 7.08 11.16 -16.80
C ILE A 588 5.70 11.77 -16.65
N ALA A 589 4.69 11.22 -17.33
CA ALA A 589 3.32 11.66 -17.15
C ALA A 589 2.86 11.52 -15.70
N TYR A 590 3.14 10.38 -15.07
CA TYR A 590 2.80 10.10 -13.68
C TYR A 590 3.53 10.99 -12.67
N ILE A 591 4.81 11.29 -12.90
CA ILE A 591 5.54 12.29 -12.11
C ILE A 591 4.81 13.62 -12.17
N LEU A 592 4.50 14.10 -13.37
CA LEU A 592 3.88 15.42 -13.56
C LEU A 592 2.44 15.49 -13.03
N LEU A 593 1.69 14.39 -13.09
CA LEU A 593 0.33 14.27 -12.55
C LEU A 593 0.29 14.26 -11.03
N ASN A 594 1.34 13.76 -10.36
CA ASN A 594 1.41 13.76 -8.90
C ASN A 594 1.84 15.10 -8.31
N ASN A 595 2.29 16.07 -9.14
CA ASN A 595 2.81 17.33 -8.62
C ASN A 595 1.69 18.26 -8.12
N ASP A 596 1.73 18.60 -6.83
CA ASP A 596 0.84 19.60 -6.23
C ASP A 596 1.46 20.98 -6.38
N GLY A 597 0.98 21.74 -7.36
CA GLY A 597 1.68 22.95 -7.80
C GLY A 597 3.11 22.62 -8.23
N VAL A 598 4.10 23.34 -7.69
CA VAL A 598 5.53 23.10 -7.99
C VAL A 598 6.13 21.93 -7.21
N VAL A 599 5.39 21.31 -6.28
CA VAL A 599 5.92 20.33 -5.35
C VAL A 599 5.95 18.94 -5.99
N ILE A 600 7.14 18.35 -6.05
CA ILE A 600 7.34 16.98 -6.53
C ILE A 600 7.14 16.00 -5.38
N GLN A 601 6.30 14.97 -5.58
CA GLN A 601 5.99 13.96 -4.56
C GLN A 601 5.93 12.52 -5.12
N PRO A 602 6.18 11.50 -4.28
CA PRO A 602 6.22 10.10 -4.70
C PRO A 602 4.83 9.49 -4.99
N GLY A 603 3.75 10.07 -4.46
CA GLY A 603 2.39 9.61 -4.71
C GLY A 603 1.30 10.56 -4.22
N ALA A 604 0.11 10.41 -4.77
CA ALA A 604 -1.03 11.30 -4.61
C ALA A 604 -1.90 11.02 -3.37
N ARG A 605 -1.69 9.90 -2.66
CA ARG A 605 -2.55 9.47 -1.55
C ARG A 605 -1.74 9.28 -0.28
N SER A 606 -1.19 8.09 -0.07
CA SER A 606 -0.43 7.73 1.13
C SER A 606 0.84 8.57 1.27
N TYR A 607 1.35 9.07 0.14
CA TYR A 607 2.59 9.81 0.03
C TYR A 607 2.42 11.28 -0.42
N ASN A 608 1.25 11.88 -0.19
CA ASN A 608 0.99 13.30 -0.53
C ASN A 608 1.78 14.25 0.40
N ARG A 609 3.08 14.36 0.12
CA ARG A 609 4.10 15.26 0.68
C ARG A 609 5.42 15.04 -0.07
N THR A 610 6.35 15.97 0.05
CA THR A 610 7.66 15.85 -0.62
C THR A 610 8.75 15.38 0.34
N TRP A 611 9.56 14.44 -0.14
CA TRP A 611 10.84 14.09 0.47
C TRP A 611 11.96 14.62 -0.43
N MET A 612 13.02 15.19 0.17
CA MET A 612 14.17 15.64 -0.63
C MET A 612 14.82 14.46 -1.39
N ARG A 613 14.78 13.26 -0.82
CA ARG A 613 15.29 12.03 -1.42
C ARG A 613 14.62 11.71 -2.74
N ASP A 614 13.30 11.62 -2.71
CA ASP A 614 12.45 11.38 -3.86
C ASP A 614 12.57 12.52 -4.86
N GLY A 615 12.45 13.76 -4.38
CA GLY A 615 12.55 14.99 -5.17
C GLY A 615 13.87 15.09 -5.94
N ALA A 616 15.00 14.69 -5.36
CA ALA A 616 16.30 14.71 -6.04
C ALA A 616 16.35 13.73 -7.22
N ILE A 617 15.89 12.49 -7.02
CA ILE A 617 15.91 11.45 -8.06
C ILE A 617 14.87 11.73 -9.16
N ILE A 618 13.69 12.21 -8.78
CA ILE A 618 12.65 12.62 -9.72
C ILE A 618 13.13 13.83 -10.53
N SER A 619 13.73 14.83 -9.90
CA SER A 619 14.34 15.99 -10.59
C SER A 619 15.40 15.56 -11.59
N ALA A 620 16.32 14.68 -11.17
CA ALA A 620 17.34 14.10 -12.04
C ALA A 620 16.74 13.41 -13.27
N THR A 621 15.60 12.75 -13.10
CA THR A 621 14.85 12.06 -14.17
C THR A 621 14.20 13.05 -15.14
N LEU A 622 13.50 14.05 -14.61
CA LEU A 622 12.82 15.09 -15.38
C LEU A 622 13.80 15.85 -16.29
N MET A 623 14.96 16.26 -15.75
CA MET A 623 15.99 16.94 -16.54
C MET A 623 16.57 16.07 -17.65
N ARG A 624 16.76 14.78 -17.38
CA ARG A 624 17.23 13.79 -18.38
C ARG A 624 16.27 13.63 -19.57
N LEU A 625 15.02 14.04 -19.41
CA LEU A 625 14.00 14.04 -20.46
C LEU A 625 13.50 15.45 -20.82
N GLY A 626 14.25 16.50 -20.46
CA GLY A 626 14.05 17.86 -20.95
C GLY A 626 13.08 18.74 -20.16
N PHE A 627 12.66 18.33 -18.96
CA PHE A 627 11.75 19.07 -18.08
C PHE A 627 12.52 19.94 -17.09
N PHE A 628 13.20 20.95 -17.61
CA PHE A 628 14.04 21.84 -16.79
C PHE A 628 13.22 22.86 -15.99
N GLU A 629 12.12 23.37 -16.54
CA GLU A 629 11.32 24.43 -15.90
C GLU A 629 10.64 23.91 -14.63
N GLU A 630 10.01 22.73 -14.70
CA GLU A 630 9.38 22.08 -13.56
C GLU A 630 10.38 21.86 -12.41
N VAL A 631 11.61 21.42 -12.73
CA VAL A 631 12.65 21.19 -11.74
C VAL A 631 13.19 22.51 -11.17
N ARG A 632 13.41 23.53 -12.01
CA ARG A 632 13.84 24.86 -11.55
C ARG A 632 12.86 25.41 -10.52
N ASP A 633 11.58 25.32 -10.79
CA ASP A 633 10.53 25.91 -9.96
C ASP A 633 10.40 25.14 -8.63
N PHE A 634 10.47 23.80 -8.65
CA PHE A 634 10.58 22.98 -7.45
C PHE A 634 11.80 23.34 -6.60
N LEU A 635 12.99 23.41 -7.20
CA LEU A 635 14.23 23.69 -6.46
C LEU A 635 14.28 25.12 -5.93
N ASN A 636 13.72 26.09 -6.66
CA ASN A 636 13.52 27.45 -6.15
C ASN A 636 12.66 27.44 -4.87
N TRP A 637 11.53 26.73 -4.91
CA TRP A 637 10.63 26.61 -3.77
C TRP A 637 11.28 25.87 -2.59
N TYR A 638 12.04 24.79 -2.84
CA TYR A 638 12.68 24.00 -1.79
C TYR A 638 13.82 24.77 -1.13
N ALA A 639 14.64 25.49 -1.90
CA ALA A 639 15.80 26.22 -1.40
C ALA A 639 15.43 27.31 -0.39
N GLU A 640 14.25 27.92 -0.53
CA GLU A 640 13.71 28.92 0.42
C GLU A 640 13.43 28.33 1.81
N ARG A 641 13.32 27.00 1.90
CA ARG A 641 12.98 26.26 3.12
C ARG A 641 14.19 25.60 3.79
N VAL A 642 15.40 25.81 3.25
CA VAL A 642 16.63 25.40 3.93
C VAL A 642 16.82 26.28 5.17
N GLU A 643 16.83 25.64 6.34
CA GLU A 643 16.80 26.31 7.63
C GLU A 643 18.02 27.24 7.82
N PRO A 644 17.91 28.25 8.72
CA PRO A 644 19.02 29.17 9.00
C PRO A 644 20.29 28.49 9.51
N ASP A 645 20.17 27.37 10.21
CA ASP A 645 21.31 26.57 10.70
C ASP A 645 21.93 25.66 9.63
N GLY A 646 21.26 25.54 8.48
CA GLY A 646 21.66 24.73 7.35
C GLY A 646 20.99 23.36 7.26
N LEU A 647 20.08 23.01 8.17
CA LEU A 647 19.27 21.81 7.99
C LEU A 647 18.42 21.97 6.71
N VAL A 648 18.70 21.17 5.69
CA VAL A 648 17.71 20.83 4.65
C VAL A 648 16.62 19.97 5.28
N PRO A 649 15.35 20.45 5.39
CA PRO A 649 14.27 19.63 5.91
C PRO A 649 14.10 18.39 5.02
N PRO A 650 14.08 17.17 5.57
CA PRO A 650 13.98 15.97 4.74
C PRO A 650 12.59 15.77 4.17
N ILE A 651 11.55 16.21 4.89
CA ILE A 651 10.15 16.05 4.55
C ILE A 651 9.43 17.38 4.73
N LEU A 652 8.70 17.80 3.70
CA LEU A 652 7.85 18.98 3.73
C LEU A 652 6.43 18.59 3.29
N PHE A 653 5.42 19.16 3.93
CA PHE A 653 4.07 19.15 3.36
C PHE A 653 4.06 19.94 2.04
N THR A 654 3.04 19.74 1.21
CA THR A 654 2.87 20.49 -0.05
C THR A 654 2.63 21.98 0.18
N SER A 655 2.12 22.37 1.36
CA SER A 655 2.09 23.76 1.84
C SER A 655 3.47 24.36 2.04
N GLY A 656 4.49 23.52 2.21
CA GLY A 656 5.86 23.89 2.48
C GLY A 656 6.23 23.97 3.96
N GLU A 657 5.31 23.60 4.85
CA GLU A 657 5.61 23.43 6.27
C GLU A 657 6.46 22.18 6.50
N VAL A 658 7.36 22.23 7.49
CA VAL A 658 8.15 21.07 7.91
C VAL A 658 7.23 20.01 8.48
N TYR A 659 7.32 18.79 7.95
CA TYR A 659 6.54 17.66 8.44
C TYR A 659 6.84 17.41 9.92
N ASP A 660 5.80 17.24 10.74
CA ASP A 660 5.94 17.13 12.18
C ASP A 660 5.77 15.69 12.73
N GLY A 661 5.60 14.69 11.85
CA GLY A 661 5.45 13.28 12.21
C GLY A 661 6.74 12.45 12.20
N TRP A 662 6.60 11.14 12.00
CA TRP A 662 7.72 10.19 11.95
C TRP A 662 8.67 10.49 10.78
N GLY A 663 9.99 10.51 11.00
CA GLY A 663 10.96 10.98 9.98
C GLY A 663 11.38 12.43 10.16
N ARG A 664 10.67 13.23 10.97
CA ARG A 664 10.97 14.66 11.16
C ARG A 664 12.41 14.88 11.61
N ASN A 665 13.16 15.65 10.80
CA ASN A 665 14.48 16.18 11.13
C ASN A 665 15.49 15.10 11.60
N ILE A 666 15.34 13.86 11.15
CA ILE A 666 16.24 12.75 11.46
C ILE A 666 16.54 11.88 10.23
N GLU A 667 16.45 12.49 9.03
CA GLU A 667 16.94 11.92 7.78
C GLU A 667 18.03 12.86 7.22
N TRP A 668 19.28 12.39 7.19
CA TRP A 668 20.46 13.23 6.93
C TRP A 668 20.93 13.24 5.48
N ASP A 669 20.49 12.27 4.68
CA ASP A 669 20.72 12.18 3.24
C ASP A 669 20.20 13.41 2.48
N SER A 670 19.15 14.05 3.00
CA SER A 670 18.56 15.28 2.47
C SER A 670 19.59 16.38 2.19
N GLN A 671 20.64 16.49 3.01
CA GLN A 671 21.70 17.48 2.82
C GLN A 671 22.42 17.24 1.48
N GLY A 672 22.87 16.01 1.25
CA GLY A 672 23.57 15.63 0.03
C GLY A 672 22.69 15.67 -1.20
N GLN A 673 21.43 15.24 -1.06
CA GLN A 673 20.44 15.20 -2.13
C GLN A 673 20.06 16.58 -2.64
N PHE A 674 19.87 17.55 -1.74
CA PHE A 674 19.60 18.94 -2.13
C PHE A 674 20.76 19.54 -2.91
N ILE A 675 22.00 19.38 -2.41
CA ILE A 675 23.19 19.89 -3.09
C ILE A 675 23.34 19.22 -4.47
N TYR A 676 23.13 17.91 -4.54
CA TYR A 676 23.12 17.16 -5.79
C TYR A 676 22.10 17.71 -6.79
N ALA A 677 20.84 17.92 -6.37
CA ALA A 677 19.79 18.38 -7.26
C ALA A 677 20.07 19.78 -7.84
N ILE A 678 20.62 20.71 -7.03
CA ILE A 678 21.04 22.03 -7.49
C ILE A 678 22.18 21.92 -8.52
N MET A 679 23.17 21.06 -8.26
CA MET A 679 24.29 20.88 -9.19
C MET A 679 23.85 20.22 -10.48
N GLU A 680 23.00 19.21 -10.37
CA GLU A 680 22.46 18.46 -11.50
C GLU A 680 21.69 19.39 -12.45
N TYR A 681 20.88 20.31 -11.90
CA TYR A 681 20.25 21.36 -12.69
C TYR A 681 21.25 22.22 -13.44
N TYR A 682 22.32 22.67 -12.77
CA TYR A 682 23.38 23.42 -13.44
C TYR A 682 24.05 22.62 -14.56
N ARG A 683 24.34 21.32 -14.36
CA ARG A 683 24.98 20.49 -15.40
C ARG A 683 24.17 20.39 -16.68
N PHE A 684 22.84 20.34 -16.58
CA PHE A 684 21.98 20.28 -17.76
C PHE A 684 21.73 21.65 -18.41
N THR A 685 21.71 22.73 -17.63
CA THR A 685 21.26 24.05 -18.11
C THR A 685 22.38 25.06 -18.31
N SER A 686 23.53 24.85 -17.66
CA SER A 686 24.61 25.84 -17.52
C SER A 686 24.14 27.18 -16.92
N ASP A 687 23.01 27.20 -16.20
CA ASP A 687 22.41 28.40 -15.61
C ASP A 687 23.21 28.87 -14.38
N ARG A 688 24.19 29.73 -14.64
CA ARG A 688 25.05 30.29 -13.59
C ARG A 688 24.28 31.18 -12.62
N GLU A 689 23.23 31.87 -13.06
CA GLU A 689 22.46 32.77 -12.20
C GLU A 689 21.65 31.98 -11.17
N PHE A 690 21.04 30.87 -11.59
CA PHE A 690 20.40 29.92 -10.69
C PHE A 690 21.41 29.38 -9.66
N LEU A 691 22.60 28.99 -10.12
CA LEU A 691 23.64 28.46 -9.23
C LEU A 691 24.09 29.49 -8.20
N GLU A 692 24.33 30.73 -8.63
CA GLU A 692 24.71 31.85 -7.76
C GLU A 692 23.60 32.15 -6.73
N LYS A 693 22.33 32.15 -7.15
CA LYS A 693 21.17 32.38 -6.27
C LYS A 693 21.10 31.39 -5.11
N HIS A 694 21.38 30.11 -5.36
CA HIS A 694 21.16 29.03 -4.38
C HIS A 694 22.41 28.62 -3.61
N PHE A 695 23.59 29.11 -4.00
CA PHE A 695 24.85 28.70 -3.41
C PHE A 695 24.95 28.98 -1.89
N ASP A 696 24.31 30.04 -1.39
CA ASP A 696 24.27 30.30 0.04
C ASP A 696 23.53 29.22 0.82
N ALA A 697 22.42 28.68 0.28
CA ALA A 697 21.70 27.56 0.89
C ALA A 697 22.55 26.27 0.85
N VAL A 698 23.19 26.00 -0.30
CA VAL A 698 24.14 24.87 -0.47
C VAL A 698 25.28 24.94 0.56
N HIS A 699 25.86 26.12 0.75
CA HIS A 699 26.93 26.31 1.71
C HIS A 699 26.47 26.09 3.16
N ARG A 700 25.24 26.51 3.52
CA ARG A 700 24.67 26.19 4.84
C ARG A 700 24.46 24.67 5.01
N ALA A 701 23.93 23.99 4.00
CA ALA A 701 23.77 22.53 4.02
C ALA A 701 25.13 21.80 4.22
N MET A 702 26.19 22.23 3.52
CA MET A 702 27.55 21.71 3.73
C MET A 702 28.06 21.93 5.16
N LYS A 703 27.78 23.10 5.77
CA LYS A 703 28.12 23.36 7.17
C LYS A 703 27.33 22.46 8.11
N TYR A 704 26.08 22.17 7.81
CA TYR A 704 25.26 21.27 8.61
C TYR A 704 25.83 19.83 8.62
N ILE A 705 26.38 19.36 7.49
CA ILE A 705 27.12 18.08 7.43
C ILE A 705 28.30 18.08 8.42
N VAL A 706 29.01 19.20 8.57
CA VAL A 706 30.07 19.34 9.59
C VAL A 706 29.50 19.24 11.00
N THR A 707 28.40 19.95 11.29
CA THR A 707 27.70 19.89 12.59
C THR A 707 27.26 18.46 12.93
N LEU A 708 26.73 17.71 11.96
CA LEU A 708 26.35 16.31 12.15
C LEU A 708 27.57 15.44 12.45
N ARG A 709 28.65 15.61 11.69
CA ARG A 709 29.91 14.89 11.88
C ARG A 709 30.56 15.18 13.24
N GLU A 710 30.45 16.39 13.76
CA GLU A 710 30.99 16.74 15.08
C GLU A 710 30.37 15.90 16.21
N ARG A 711 29.09 15.51 16.08
CA ARG A 711 28.41 14.65 17.07
C ARG A 711 29.09 13.29 17.23
N THR A 712 29.53 12.69 16.13
CA THR A 712 30.16 11.37 16.13
C THR A 712 31.68 11.42 16.30
N LEU A 713 32.27 12.61 16.30
CA LEU A 713 33.68 12.81 16.66
C LEU A 713 33.89 12.90 18.17
N ASP A 714 32.87 13.32 18.93
CA ASP A 714 32.90 13.30 20.39
C ASP A 714 33.16 11.86 20.88
N PRO A 715 34.25 11.60 21.63
CA PRO A 715 34.52 10.28 22.21
C PRO A 715 33.35 9.70 23.00
N LYS A 716 32.52 10.54 23.64
CA LYS A 716 31.34 10.07 24.38
C LYS A 716 30.33 9.32 23.52
N HIS A 717 30.31 9.60 22.20
CA HIS A 717 29.44 8.92 21.26
C HIS A 717 29.79 7.44 21.07
N TYR A 718 31.06 7.07 21.28
CA TYR A 718 31.54 5.72 20.94
C TYR A 718 32.40 5.01 22.00
N GLU A 719 32.90 5.69 23.03
CA GLU A 719 33.85 5.10 23.99
C GLU A 719 33.29 3.93 24.81
N ASN A 720 31.96 3.90 25.03
CA ASN A 720 31.28 2.86 25.80
C ASN A 720 30.57 1.81 24.93
N LEU A 721 30.76 1.87 23.62
CA LEU A 721 30.15 0.94 22.66
C LEU A 721 31.16 -0.13 22.24
N GLU A 722 30.71 -1.37 22.13
CA GLU A 722 31.51 -2.44 21.55
C GLU A 722 31.96 -2.04 20.14
N ALA A 723 33.26 -2.14 19.85
CA ALA A 723 33.88 -1.70 18.60
C ALA A 723 33.53 -0.25 18.20
N GLY A 724 33.25 0.64 19.16
CA GLY A 724 32.68 1.97 18.95
C GLY A 724 33.44 2.86 17.97
N GLU A 725 34.77 2.71 17.86
CA GLU A 725 35.64 3.45 16.94
C GLU A 725 35.25 3.35 15.45
N ARG A 726 34.35 2.42 15.06
CA ARG A 726 33.76 2.38 13.72
C ARG A 726 32.77 3.53 13.47
N LEU A 727 32.18 4.11 14.51
CA LEU A 727 31.18 5.19 14.39
C LEU A 727 31.82 6.58 14.28
N LYS A 728 33.15 6.66 14.37
CA LYS A 728 33.87 7.92 14.51
C LYS A 728 33.90 8.75 13.23
N GLY A 729 33.19 9.87 13.24
CA GLY A 729 33.24 10.89 12.18
C GLY A 729 32.45 10.55 10.92
N ILE A 730 31.56 9.55 10.96
CA ILE A 730 30.47 9.34 10.00
C ILE A 730 29.22 10.12 10.44
N LEU A 731 28.13 10.11 9.66
CA LEU A 731 26.90 10.77 10.08
C LEU A 731 26.22 10.04 11.26
N PRO A 732 25.52 10.78 12.15
CA PRO A 732 24.85 10.21 13.31
C PRO A 732 23.65 9.35 12.90
N PRO A 733 23.05 8.58 13.84
CA PRO A 733 21.91 7.73 13.54
C PRO A 733 20.75 8.48 12.88
N SER A 734 20.11 7.83 11.92
CA SER A 734 19.00 8.36 11.12
C SER A 734 18.02 7.25 10.74
N ILE A 735 16.86 7.64 10.21
CA ILE A 735 15.90 6.73 9.55
C ILE A 735 15.78 7.04 8.05
N SER A 736 16.81 7.65 7.44
CA SER A 736 16.80 7.95 6.00
C SER A 736 16.73 6.70 5.13
N HIS A 737 17.25 5.59 5.65
CA HIS A 737 17.22 4.30 4.99
C HIS A 737 15.83 3.67 5.13
N GLU A 738 15.19 3.36 3.99
CA GLU A 738 13.81 2.87 3.92
C GLU A 738 13.56 1.57 4.72
N GLY A 739 14.60 0.77 4.95
CA GLY A 739 14.49 -0.47 5.72
C GLY A 739 14.65 -0.32 7.25
N PHE A 740 14.87 0.88 7.78
CA PHE A 740 15.09 1.09 9.22
C PHE A 740 13.95 1.85 9.89
N ILE A 741 13.26 1.17 10.81
CA ILE A 741 12.24 1.78 11.69
C ILE A 741 12.83 2.42 12.96
N THR A 742 14.11 2.14 13.25
CA THR A 742 14.87 2.67 14.40
C THR A 742 16.13 3.36 13.87
N PRO A 743 16.51 4.53 14.39
CA PRO A 743 17.68 5.24 13.89
C PRO A 743 18.97 4.41 13.89
N MET A 744 19.67 4.37 12.75
CA MET A 744 20.96 3.68 12.55
C MET A 744 21.97 4.60 11.87
N HIS A 745 23.26 4.38 12.09
CA HIS A 745 24.37 5.00 11.36
C HIS A 745 24.43 4.40 9.95
N SER A 746 23.58 4.91 9.07
CA SER A 746 23.41 4.40 7.71
C SER A 746 24.47 4.97 6.76
N TYR A 747 25.18 4.09 6.05
CA TYR A 747 26.09 4.51 4.99
C TYR A 747 25.37 5.12 3.79
N TRP A 748 24.05 4.95 3.70
CA TRP A 748 23.21 5.69 2.74
C TRP A 748 23.37 7.20 2.89
N ASP A 749 23.29 7.71 4.12
CA ASP A 749 23.47 9.14 4.41
C ASP A 749 24.89 9.58 4.05
N ASP A 750 25.87 8.75 4.39
CA ASP A 750 27.26 9.04 4.15
C ASP A 750 27.59 9.14 2.65
N PHE A 751 27.04 8.26 1.81
CA PHE A 751 27.23 8.34 0.36
C PHE A 751 26.60 9.59 -0.24
N TRP A 752 25.40 9.98 0.21
CA TRP A 752 24.79 11.25 -0.21
C TRP A 752 25.58 12.46 0.26
N ALA A 753 26.07 12.48 1.50
CA ALA A 753 26.92 13.56 1.98
C ALA A 753 28.25 13.65 1.21
N MET A 754 28.84 12.50 0.83
CA MET A 754 30.00 12.48 -0.07
C MET A 754 29.69 13.10 -1.44
N ARG A 755 28.52 12.80 -2.01
CA ARG A 755 28.06 13.44 -3.24
C ARG A 755 27.90 14.95 -3.05
N GLY A 756 27.26 15.38 -1.97
CA GLY A 756 27.10 16.79 -1.61
C GLY A 756 28.44 17.53 -1.47
N TRP A 757 29.47 16.90 -0.90
CA TRP A 757 30.82 17.48 -0.86
C TRP A 757 31.43 17.64 -2.25
N ALA A 758 31.32 16.62 -3.11
CA ALA A 758 31.87 16.68 -4.47
C ALA A 758 31.20 17.80 -5.29
N ASP A 759 29.87 17.86 -5.26
CA ASP A 759 29.10 18.87 -5.96
C ASP A 759 29.32 20.27 -5.40
N GLY A 760 29.34 20.43 -4.08
CA GLY A 760 29.61 21.73 -3.45
C GLY A 760 31.00 22.29 -3.75
N ILE A 761 32.01 21.42 -3.89
CA ILE A 761 33.35 21.82 -4.37
C ILE A 761 33.26 22.33 -5.81
N GLU A 762 32.61 21.59 -6.69
CA GLU A 762 32.48 21.96 -8.11
C GLU A 762 31.73 23.29 -8.27
N MET A 763 30.61 23.47 -7.57
CA MET A 763 29.88 24.74 -7.54
C MET A 763 30.77 25.90 -7.08
N ALA A 764 31.51 25.72 -5.99
CA ALA A 764 32.39 26.75 -5.47
C ALA A 764 33.48 27.12 -6.48
N GLU A 765 34.02 26.16 -7.23
CA GLU A 765 35.00 26.39 -8.29
C GLU A 765 34.38 27.14 -9.47
N ILE A 766 33.21 26.73 -9.95
CA ILE A 766 32.46 27.41 -11.01
C ILE A 766 32.19 28.86 -10.62
N LEU A 767 31.76 29.11 -9.39
CA LEU A 767 31.44 30.45 -8.88
C LEU A 767 32.69 31.26 -8.44
N GLY A 768 33.90 30.73 -8.60
CA GLY A 768 35.15 31.41 -8.24
C GLY A 768 35.36 31.58 -6.72
N ARG A 769 34.66 30.80 -5.89
CA ARG A 769 34.72 30.82 -4.42
C ARG A 769 35.84 29.92 -3.89
N LYS A 770 37.08 30.21 -4.29
CA LYS A 770 38.26 29.36 -4.03
C LYS A 770 38.43 28.95 -2.56
N PHE A 771 38.26 29.87 -1.62
CA PHE A 771 38.40 29.56 -0.18
C PHE A 771 37.37 28.50 0.28
N LEU A 772 36.13 28.60 -0.20
CA LEU A 772 35.09 27.63 0.13
C LEU A 772 35.33 26.28 -0.53
N ALA A 773 35.83 26.27 -1.77
CA ALA A 773 36.26 25.03 -2.44
C ALA A 773 37.39 24.33 -1.66
N ASP A 774 38.41 25.06 -1.21
CA ASP A 774 39.52 24.52 -0.42
C ASP A 774 39.08 23.99 0.95
N TRP A 775 38.16 24.70 1.62
CA TRP A 775 37.52 24.26 2.87
C TRP A 775 36.72 22.96 2.65
N ALA A 776 35.80 22.95 1.68
CA ALA A 776 34.96 21.79 1.37
C ALA A 776 35.81 20.58 0.97
N ARG A 777 36.89 20.79 0.20
CA ARG A 777 37.86 19.73 -0.15
C ARG A 777 38.58 19.17 1.07
N THR A 778 38.84 20.00 2.08
CA THR A 778 39.48 19.57 3.33
C THR A 778 38.52 18.75 4.18
N GLU A 779 37.30 19.22 4.39
CA GLU A 779 36.29 18.52 5.19
C GLU A 779 35.79 17.24 4.51
N GLY A 780 35.48 17.30 3.21
CA GLY A 780 35.06 16.14 2.43
C GLY A 780 36.11 15.00 2.43
N LYS A 781 37.41 15.33 2.39
CA LYS A 781 38.49 14.34 2.53
C LYS A 781 38.54 13.69 3.92
N LYS A 782 38.30 14.46 4.99
CA LYS A 782 38.24 13.91 6.35
C LYS A 782 37.03 12.99 6.50
N PHE A 783 35.88 13.41 5.96
CA PHE A 783 34.64 12.66 6.01
C PHE A 783 34.75 11.34 5.22
N SER A 784 35.15 11.38 3.94
CA SER A 784 35.34 10.19 3.10
C SER A 784 36.30 9.16 3.74
N ARG A 785 37.35 9.64 4.43
CA ARG A 785 38.25 8.77 5.21
C ARG A 785 37.52 8.09 6.37
N SER A 786 36.75 8.83 7.16
CA SER A 786 35.94 8.29 8.26
C SER A 786 34.96 7.22 7.77
N VAL A 787 34.27 7.45 6.65
CA VAL A 787 33.33 6.47 6.06
C VAL A 787 34.06 5.20 5.63
N LYS A 788 35.18 5.34 4.92
CA LYS A 788 36.00 4.17 4.50
C LYS A 788 36.49 3.35 5.69
N GLU A 789 37.00 4.02 6.72
CA GLU A 789 37.48 3.37 7.95
C GLU A 789 36.33 2.71 8.72
N SER A 790 35.16 3.36 8.76
CA SER A 790 33.95 2.83 9.38
C SER A 790 33.54 1.52 8.74
N ILE A 791 33.36 1.49 7.41
CA ILE A 791 32.96 0.28 6.66
C ILE A 791 33.94 -0.87 6.95
N ALA A 792 35.25 -0.60 6.85
CA ALA A 792 36.27 -1.61 7.10
C ALA A 792 36.23 -2.15 8.55
N LYS A 793 36.05 -1.27 9.54
CA LYS A 793 35.94 -1.67 10.96
C LYS A 793 34.64 -2.43 11.24
N THR A 794 33.52 -2.03 10.67
CA THR A 794 32.23 -2.72 10.81
C THR A 794 32.31 -4.12 10.24
N MET A 795 32.86 -4.28 9.03
CA MET A 795 33.07 -5.59 8.41
C MET A 795 34.01 -6.47 9.25
N ALA A 796 35.11 -5.91 9.77
CA ALA A 796 36.03 -6.65 10.64
C ALA A 796 35.36 -7.09 11.96
N TRP A 797 34.60 -6.20 12.59
CA TRP A 797 33.89 -6.48 13.84
C TRP A 797 32.83 -7.57 13.68
N LYS A 798 32.03 -7.49 12.62
CA LYS A 798 30.94 -8.43 12.34
C LYS A 798 31.38 -9.65 11.50
N SER A 799 32.66 -9.72 11.12
CA SER A 799 33.21 -10.76 10.23
C SER A 799 32.44 -10.88 8.91
N LEU A 800 32.07 -9.75 8.31
CA LEU A 800 31.25 -9.69 7.09
C LEU A 800 32.10 -9.84 5.84
N ASP A 801 31.51 -10.48 4.84
CA ASP A 801 32.11 -10.65 3.52
C ASP A 801 31.32 -9.93 2.40
N TYR A 802 30.42 -9.03 2.81
CA TYR A 802 29.66 -8.10 1.99
C TYR A 802 29.79 -6.66 2.55
N ILE A 803 29.37 -5.66 1.77
CA ILE A 803 29.30 -4.27 2.22
C ILE A 803 28.02 -4.09 3.04
N PRO A 804 28.09 -3.82 4.35
CA PRO A 804 26.90 -3.55 5.15
C PRO A 804 26.31 -2.18 4.79
N VAL A 805 24.99 -2.01 4.96
CA VAL A 805 24.33 -0.70 4.78
C VAL A 805 24.44 0.20 6.01
N ASP A 806 24.74 -0.37 7.18
CA ASP A 806 24.86 0.38 8.43
C ASP A 806 26.07 -0.06 9.27
N ALA A 807 26.52 0.83 10.16
CA ALA A 807 27.63 0.57 11.06
C ALA A 807 27.22 -0.14 12.37
N ASP A 808 25.92 -0.24 12.69
CA ASP A 808 25.44 -0.71 14.00
C ASP A 808 25.29 -2.23 14.06
N LYS A 809 24.55 -2.79 13.11
CA LYS A 809 24.17 -4.20 12.97
C LYS A 809 24.94 -4.90 11.85
N GLY A 810 25.38 -4.15 10.84
CA GLY A 810 26.03 -4.73 9.67
C GLY A 810 25.04 -5.39 8.71
N THR A 811 23.87 -4.78 8.53
CA THR A 811 22.74 -5.33 7.77
C THR A 811 23.10 -5.45 6.28
N PRO A 812 22.73 -6.55 5.58
CA PRO A 812 22.87 -6.65 4.15
C PRO A 812 21.71 -5.91 3.44
N ASP A 813 22.02 -4.82 2.73
CA ASP A 813 21.09 -4.20 1.77
C ASP A 813 21.84 -3.69 0.52
N PRO A 814 22.01 -4.55 -0.49
CA PRO A 814 22.66 -4.19 -1.76
C PRO A 814 21.98 -3.03 -2.50
N THR A 815 20.66 -2.86 -2.35
CA THR A 815 19.90 -1.80 -3.01
C THR A 815 20.27 -0.43 -2.48
N SER A 816 20.54 -0.32 -1.18
CA SER A 816 21.05 0.90 -0.57
C SER A 816 22.55 1.12 -0.79
N ILE A 817 23.33 0.07 -1.07
CA ILE A 817 24.72 0.22 -1.50
C ILE A 817 24.82 0.67 -2.96
N ALA A 818 23.85 0.35 -3.81
CA ALA A 818 23.87 0.69 -5.24
C ALA A 818 24.02 2.19 -5.51
N ILE A 819 23.55 3.05 -4.60
CA ILE A 819 23.71 4.50 -4.76
C ILE A 819 25.16 4.96 -4.74
N ALA A 820 26.07 4.18 -4.16
CA ALA A 820 27.50 4.42 -4.20
C ALA A 820 28.03 4.46 -5.65
N MET A 821 27.39 3.77 -6.59
CA MET A 821 27.70 3.90 -8.02
C MET A 821 26.93 5.08 -8.62
N PHE A 822 25.61 4.99 -8.65
CA PHE A 822 24.73 6.03 -9.19
C PHE A 822 23.60 6.34 -8.21
N PRO A 823 23.38 7.61 -7.83
CA PRO A 823 23.96 8.81 -8.41
C PRO A 823 25.22 9.33 -7.71
N THR A 824 25.68 8.71 -6.61
CA THR A 824 26.66 9.38 -5.73
C THR A 824 28.11 9.30 -6.18
N GLU A 825 28.47 8.29 -7.01
CA GLU A 825 29.84 7.98 -7.42
C GLU A 825 30.85 7.77 -6.26
N ALA A 826 30.35 7.44 -5.06
CA ALA A 826 31.15 7.17 -3.87
C ALA A 826 31.88 5.81 -3.85
N TRP A 827 31.60 4.90 -4.79
CA TRP A 827 32.06 3.50 -4.77
C TRP A 827 33.59 3.31 -4.72
N HIS A 828 34.38 4.33 -5.08
CA HIS A 828 35.84 4.31 -5.02
C HIS A 828 36.43 4.11 -3.61
N ILE A 829 35.64 4.31 -2.55
CA ILE A 829 36.06 4.02 -1.18
C ILE A 829 35.83 2.57 -0.75
N LEU A 830 35.00 1.82 -1.50
CA LEU A 830 34.59 0.47 -1.16
C LEU A 830 35.66 -0.55 -1.58
N PRO A 831 35.88 -1.63 -0.80
CA PRO A 831 36.73 -2.74 -1.22
C PRO A 831 36.14 -3.43 -2.47
N ALA A 832 36.88 -3.41 -3.58
CA ALA A 832 36.37 -3.83 -4.88
C ALA A 832 35.91 -5.30 -4.92
N ASP A 833 36.65 -6.21 -4.28
CA ASP A 833 36.33 -7.64 -4.24
C ASP A 833 35.07 -7.94 -3.41
N VAL A 834 34.84 -7.15 -2.36
CA VAL A 834 33.67 -7.27 -1.48
C VAL A 834 32.45 -6.64 -2.13
N LEU A 835 32.61 -5.49 -2.79
CA LEU A 835 31.56 -4.86 -3.59
C LEU A 835 31.05 -5.82 -4.67
N ASP A 836 31.98 -6.41 -5.43
CA ASP A 836 31.71 -7.42 -6.44
C ASP A 836 30.96 -8.64 -5.87
N ARG A 837 31.36 -9.15 -4.71
CA ARG A 837 30.67 -10.25 -4.02
C ARG A 837 29.26 -9.88 -3.53
N THR A 838 29.08 -8.67 -3.01
CA THR A 838 27.80 -8.15 -2.50
C THR A 838 26.73 -8.25 -3.58
N PHE A 839 27.02 -7.76 -4.80
CA PHE A 839 26.08 -7.78 -5.91
C PHE A 839 25.91 -9.15 -6.57
N ARG A 840 26.92 -10.02 -6.53
CA ARG A 840 26.75 -11.43 -6.95
C ARG A 840 25.79 -12.17 -6.03
N ASN A 841 25.92 -11.99 -4.71
CA ASN A 841 25.04 -12.62 -3.72
C ASN A 841 23.60 -12.09 -3.86
N TYR A 842 23.43 -10.78 -4.04
CA TYR A 842 22.14 -10.18 -4.37
C TYR A 842 21.50 -10.82 -5.60
N TYR A 843 22.23 -10.90 -6.71
CA TYR A 843 21.68 -11.44 -7.95
C TYR A 843 21.33 -12.93 -7.84
N GLN A 844 22.01 -13.67 -6.97
CA GLN A 844 21.63 -15.04 -6.65
C GLN A 844 20.23 -15.11 -6.01
N LEU A 845 19.91 -14.22 -5.06
CA LEU A 845 18.57 -14.10 -4.47
C LEU A 845 17.51 -13.73 -5.51
N VAL A 846 17.85 -12.85 -6.46
CA VAL A 846 16.94 -12.48 -7.56
C VAL A 846 16.59 -13.71 -8.41
N LYS A 847 17.56 -14.57 -8.74
CA LYS A 847 17.30 -15.81 -9.49
C LYS A 847 16.46 -16.81 -8.72
N GLU A 848 16.67 -16.92 -7.41
CA GLU A 848 15.88 -17.80 -6.55
C GLU A 848 14.43 -17.33 -6.47
N ARG A 849 14.20 -16.02 -6.37
CA ARG A 849 12.87 -15.41 -6.45
C ARG A 849 12.21 -15.66 -7.82
N ASP A 850 12.91 -15.39 -8.91
CA ASP A 850 12.39 -15.53 -10.28
C ASP A 850 12.06 -16.99 -10.65
N ALA A 851 12.71 -17.96 -10.01
CA ALA A 851 12.38 -19.38 -10.16
C ALA A 851 10.99 -19.75 -9.61
N GLY A 852 10.35 -18.89 -8.80
CA GLY A 852 8.95 -19.00 -8.40
C GLY A 852 8.62 -20.15 -7.43
N SER A 853 9.60 -20.69 -6.73
CA SER A 853 9.42 -21.87 -5.85
C SER A 853 8.70 -21.58 -4.53
N THR A 854 8.57 -20.32 -4.12
CA THR A 854 7.93 -19.88 -2.88
C THR A 854 7.22 -18.55 -3.07
N PRO A 855 6.15 -18.24 -2.31
CA PRO A 855 5.59 -16.89 -2.25
C PRO A 855 6.68 -15.87 -1.92
N TYR A 856 6.60 -14.69 -2.54
CA TYR A 856 7.58 -13.63 -2.34
C TYR A 856 6.93 -12.25 -2.36
N SER A 857 7.64 -11.29 -1.78
CA SER A 857 7.41 -9.86 -1.99
C SER A 857 8.76 -9.19 -2.24
N TYR A 858 8.78 -8.14 -3.04
CA TYR A 858 9.96 -7.31 -3.23
C TYR A 858 9.56 -5.86 -3.45
N THR A 859 10.49 -4.95 -3.18
CA THR A 859 10.34 -3.54 -3.54
C THR A 859 10.97 -3.29 -4.91
N PRO A 860 10.26 -2.65 -5.85
CA PRO A 860 10.84 -2.22 -7.11
C PRO A 860 11.97 -1.20 -6.99
N TYR A 861 12.32 -0.66 -5.81
CA TYR A 861 13.54 0.12 -5.61
C TYR A 861 14.82 -0.61 -6.03
N GLU A 862 14.77 -1.94 -6.15
CA GLU A 862 15.79 -2.77 -6.80
C GLU A 862 16.20 -2.32 -8.21
N VAL A 863 15.42 -1.46 -8.89
CA VAL A 863 15.84 -0.83 -10.16
C VAL A 863 17.23 -0.18 -10.07
N ARG A 864 17.59 0.37 -8.89
CA ARG A 864 18.92 0.96 -8.63
C ARG A 864 20.06 -0.05 -8.87
N ASN A 865 19.80 -1.34 -8.63
CA ASN A 865 20.78 -2.41 -8.80
C ASN A 865 21.11 -2.69 -10.28
N ILE A 866 20.25 -2.28 -11.23
CA ILE A 866 20.51 -2.45 -12.66
C ILE A 866 21.79 -1.71 -13.05
N LEU A 867 21.93 -0.45 -12.65
CA LEU A 867 23.13 0.34 -12.97
C LEU A 867 24.33 -0.10 -12.14
N ALA A 868 24.13 -0.54 -10.90
CA ALA A 868 25.20 -1.12 -10.09
C ALA A 868 25.81 -2.37 -10.75
N LEU A 869 24.97 -3.32 -11.19
CA LEU A 869 25.39 -4.51 -11.93
C LEU A 869 26.08 -4.15 -13.25
N ALA A 870 25.52 -3.21 -14.01
CA ALA A 870 26.12 -2.75 -15.26
C ALA A 870 27.51 -2.11 -15.05
N THR A 871 27.67 -1.32 -13.99
CA THR A 871 28.93 -0.69 -13.58
C THR A 871 30.00 -1.73 -13.24
N LEU A 872 29.61 -2.78 -12.52
CA LEU A 872 30.48 -3.92 -12.16
C LEU A 872 30.77 -4.88 -13.34
N GLY A 873 30.18 -4.65 -14.52
CA GLY A 873 30.38 -5.47 -15.70
C GLY A 873 29.41 -6.65 -15.86
N TYR A 874 28.51 -6.86 -14.90
CA TYR A 874 27.42 -7.85 -14.92
C TYR A 874 26.23 -7.39 -15.79
N ARG A 875 26.51 -7.03 -17.05
CA ARG A 875 25.54 -6.36 -17.92
C ARG A 875 24.40 -7.26 -18.37
N LYS A 876 24.61 -8.57 -18.43
CA LYS A 876 23.53 -9.54 -18.74
C LYS A 876 22.58 -9.70 -17.57
N GLU A 877 23.14 -9.74 -16.37
CA GLU A 877 22.43 -9.81 -15.11
C GLU A 877 21.63 -8.53 -14.87
N ALA A 878 22.21 -7.37 -15.19
CA ALA A 878 21.52 -6.07 -15.18
C ALA A 878 20.28 -6.08 -16.08
N PHE A 879 20.41 -6.57 -17.32
CA PHE A 879 19.28 -6.69 -18.24
C PHE A 879 18.25 -7.72 -17.76
N HIS A 880 18.68 -8.85 -17.19
CA HIS A 880 17.76 -9.82 -16.61
C HIS A 880 16.95 -9.21 -15.45
N LEU A 881 17.60 -8.47 -14.56
CA LEU A 881 16.93 -7.77 -13.47
C LEU A 881 15.92 -6.73 -14.02
N HIS A 882 16.30 -5.98 -15.05
CA HIS A 882 15.37 -5.09 -15.75
C HIS A 882 14.11 -5.83 -16.19
N GLU A 883 14.23 -6.98 -16.87
CA GLU A 883 13.08 -7.75 -17.34
C GLU A 883 12.16 -8.25 -16.21
N ILE A 884 12.74 -8.69 -15.09
CA ILE A 884 11.98 -9.13 -13.91
C ILE A 884 11.16 -7.95 -13.35
N LEU A 885 11.82 -6.82 -13.12
CA LEU A 885 11.17 -5.64 -12.56
C LEU A 885 10.13 -5.06 -13.53
N PHE A 886 10.43 -5.05 -14.83
CA PHE A 886 9.53 -4.61 -15.91
C PHE A 886 8.25 -5.45 -15.99
N LYS A 887 8.31 -6.76 -15.70
CA LYS A 887 7.11 -7.62 -15.58
C LYS A 887 6.30 -7.35 -14.31
N GLY A 888 6.88 -6.64 -13.34
CA GLY A 888 6.24 -6.27 -12.07
C GLY A 888 5.18 -5.16 -12.20
N ARG A 889 5.03 -4.53 -13.36
CA ARG A 889 4.05 -3.45 -13.59
C ARG A 889 2.60 -3.92 -13.43
N ARG A 890 1.74 -3.07 -12.86
CA ARG A 890 0.33 -3.41 -12.56
C ARG A 890 -0.60 -2.19 -12.78
N PRO A 891 -1.71 -2.33 -13.51
CA PRO A 891 -1.85 -3.23 -14.65
C PRO A 891 -0.68 -3.01 -15.64
N ALA A 892 -0.20 -4.08 -16.27
CA ALA A 892 1.03 -4.01 -17.07
C ALA A 892 0.96 -2.97 -18.21
N ASN A 893 -0.21 -2.82 -18.83
CA ASN A 893 -0.47 -1.91 -19.96
C ASN A 893 -0.71 -0.45 -19.55
N TRP A 894 -0.83 -0.17 -18.25
CA TRP A 894 -0.75 1.19 -17.72
C TRP A 894 0.70 1.59 -17.43
N ASN A 895 1.64 0.67 -17.58
CA ASN A 895 3.05 0.93 -17.36
C ASN A 895 3.42 1.36 -15.93
N GLU A 896 2.60 1.08 -14.91
CA GLU A 896 2.79 1.60 -13.56
C GLU A 896 3.55 0.65 -12.64
N PHE A 897 4.29 1.24 -11.70
CA PHE A 897 4.95 0.50 -10.63
C PHE A 897 4.36 0.89 -9.27
N ALA A 898 4.13 -0.12 -8.45
CA ALA A 898 3.86 0.02 -7.02
C ALA A 898 5.18 0.11 -6.24
N GLU A 899 5.09 0.46 -4.95
CA GLU A 899 6.23 0.40 -4.03
C GLU A 899 6.58 -1.04 -3.61
N VAL A 900 5.57 -1.91 -3.55
CA VAL A 900 5.73 -3.32 -3.19
C VAL A 900 5.02 -4.21 -4.22
N VAL A 901 5.70 -5.27 -4.66
CA VAL A 901 5.13 -6.27 -5.56
C VAL A 901 5.13 -7.62 -4.87
N LEU A 902 4.00 -8.30 -4.94
CA LEU A 902 3.79 -9.65 -4.39
C LEU A 902 3.70 -10.70 -5.50
N SER A 903 4.06 -11.94 -5.16
CA SER A 903 3.83 -13.09 -6.03
C SER A 903 2.35 -13.36 -6.26
N ASP A 904 1.49 -13.14 -5.25
CA ASP A 904 0.03 -13.09 -5.40
C ASP A 904 -0.41 -11.64 -5.61
N SER A 905 -0.69 -11.29 -6.86
CA SER A 905 -1.12 -9.94 -7.25
C SER A 905 -2.52 -9.57 -6.75
N ARG A 906 -3.30 -10.52 -6.23
CA ARG A 906 -4.70 -10.27 -5.81
C ARG A 906 -4.87 -10.29 -4.29
N LYS A 907 -3.82 -10.58 -3.53
CA LYS A 907 -3.82 -10.46 -2.08
C LYS A 907 -3.84 -8.99 -1.65
N GLY A 908 -4.90 -8.58 -0.94
CA GLY A 908 -5.01 -7.23 -0.38
C GLY A 908 -4.00 -6.99 0.74
N VAL A 909 -2.96 -6.22 0.46
CA VAL A 909 -1.95 -5.75 1.41
C VAL A 909 -1.49 -4.35 1.01
N TYR A 910 -0.85 -3.63 1.92
CA TYR A 910 -0.23 -2.34 1.59
C TYR A 910 0.84 -2.53 0.51
N ILE A 911 0.73 -1.78 -0.59
CA ILE A 911 1.68 -1.79 -1.72
C ILE A 911 2.28 -0.41 -2.01
N GLY A 912 2.05 0.57 -1.13
CA GLY A 912 2.33 1.97 -1.38
C GLY A 912 1.34 2.61 -2.35
N ASP A 913 1.65 3.83 -2.78
CA ASP A 913 0.87 4.52 -3.81
C ASP A 913 1.11 3.93 -5.20
N MET A 914 0.11 4.10 -6.06
CA MET A 914 0.18 3.77 -7.47
C MET A 914 -0.35 4.95 -8.29
N PRO A 915 0.44 5.45 -9.27
CA PRO A 915 1.84 5.13 -9.53
C PRO A 915 2.79 5.64 -8.43
N HIS A 916 3.82 4.86 -8.06
CA HIS A 916 4.88 5.32 -7.17
C HIS A 916 6.00 6.00 -7.97
N THR A 917 6.06 7.33 -7.97
CA THR A 917 6.87 8.08 -8.94
C THR A 917 8.37 8.03 -8.67
N TRP A 918 8.80 7.78 -7.43
CA TRP A 918 10.23 7.56 -7.15
C TRP A 918 10.75 6.24 -7.73
N VAL A 919 9.96 5.17 -7.67
CA VAL A 919 10.26 3.90 -8.36
C VAL A 919 10.30 4.14 -9.87
N GLY A 920 9.29 4.82 -10.41
CA GLY A 920 9.21 5.20 -11.82
C GLY A 920 10.44 5.98 -12.28
N ALA A 921 10.87 6.97 -11.50
CA ALA A 921 12.09 7.74 -11.73
C ALA A 921 13.35 6.85 -11.73
N GLY A 922 13.45 5.93 -10.76
CA GLY A 922 14.52 4.93 -10.70
C GLY A 922 14.56 4.03 -11.95
N TYR A 923 13.40 3.59 -12.44
CA TYR A 923 13.29 2.81 -13.66
C TYR A 923 13.74 3.61 -14.89
N VAL A 924 13.27 4.85 -15.05
CA VAL A 924 13.67 5.72 -16.18
C VAL A 924 15.17 5.97 -16.17
N ASN A 925 15.76 6.30 -15.01
CA ASN A 925 17.20 6.48 -14.88
C ASN A 925 17.97 5.20 -15.21
N SER A 926 17.43 4.02 -14.86
CA SER A 926 18.05 2.74 -15.18
C SER A 926 18.03 2.43 -16.67
N VAL A 927 16.87 2.58 -17.33
CA VAL A 927 16.75 2.40 -18.79
C VAL A 927 17.65 3.37 -19.53
N ARG A 928 17.59 4.66 -19.18
CA ARG A 928 18.47 5.66 -19.77
C ARG A 928 19.93 5.33 -19.51
N GLY A 929 20.31 5.00 -18.27
CA GLY A 929 21.68 4.69 -17.89
C GLY A 929 22.26 3.45 -18.60
N LEU A 930 21.44 2.48 -19.00
CA LEU A 930 21.90 1.37 -19.84
C LEU A 930 22.26 1.81 -21.27
N ILE A 931 21.75 2.96 -21.74
CA ILE A 931 21.97 3.52 -23.07
C ILE A 931 23.00 4.65 -23.04
N VAL A 932 22.81 5.62 -22.15
CA VAL A 932 23.61 6.83 -21.97
C VAL A 932 23.81 7.06 -20.48
N MET A 933 25.07 7.04 -20.03
CA MET A 933 25.45 7.22 -18.64
C MET A 933 26.56 8.24 -18.51
N GLU A 934 26.30 9.32 -17.78
CA GLU A 934 27.30 10.30 -17.37
C GLU A 934 28.05 9.83 -16.13
N GLU A 935 29.38 10.02 -16.15
CA GLU A 935 30.25 9.92 -14.98
C GLU A 935 30.90 11.28 -14.73
N ASP A 936 30.43 11.98 -13.71
CA ASP A 936 30.79 13.37 -13.40
C ASP A 936 32.27 13.46 -13.01
N ASN A 937 32.72 12.58 -12.10
CA ASN A 937 34.10 12.64 -11.60
C ASN A 937 35.13 12.36 -12.70
N SER A 938 34.81 11.48 -13.65
CA SER A 938 35.71 11.09 -14.73
C SER A 938 35.54 11.96 -15.99
N LYS A 939 34.50 12.82 -16.02
CA LYS A 939 34.02 13.59 -17.17
C LYS A 939 33.78 12.70 -18.41
N THR A 940 33.20 11.53 -18.18
CA THR A 940 32.99 10.52 -19.23
C THR A 940 31.51 10.41 -19.57
N LEU A 941 31.20 10.46 -20.87
CA LEU A 941 29.91 10.05 -21.40
C LEU A 941 30.03 8.61 -21.92
N ASN A 942 29.42 7.67 -21.21
CA ASN A 942 29.33 6.28 -21.63
C ASN A 942 28.11 6.11 -22.55
N LEU A 943 28.34 5.55 -23.74
CA LEU A 943 27.29 5.16 -24.69
C LEU A 943 27.21 3.63 -24.74
N LEU A 944 25.98 3.13 -24.91
CA LEU A 944 25.63 1.70 -24.90
C LEU A 944 26.08 0.96 -23.63
N PHE A 945 26.07 1.66 -22.48
CA PHE A 945 26.70 1.24 -21.23
C PHE A 945 26.36 -0.20 -20.79
N GLY A 946 25.07 -0.54 -20.85
CA GLY A 946 24.55 -1.88 -20.60
C GLY A 946 23.50 -2.30 -21.62
N THR A 947 23.54 -1.73 -22.83
CA THR A 947 22.47 -1.88 -23.82
C THR A 947 22.33 -3.33 -24.31
N PRO A 948 21.13 -3.93 -24.19
CA PRO A 948 20.87 -5.28 -24.67
C PRO A 948 20.78 -5.35 -26.19
N ARG A 949 20.96 -6.56 -26.73
CA ARG A 949 20.89 -6.78 -28.19
C ARG A 949 19.51 -6.42 -28.72
N GLU A 950 18.51 -6.80 -27.96
CA GLU A 950 17.08 -6.69 -28.22
C GLU A 950 16.63 -5.23 -28.43
N TRP A 951 17.39 -4.25 -27.91
CA TRP A 951 17.13 -2.83 -28.14
C TRP A 951 17.85 -2.27 -29.36
N LEU A 952 18.85 -3.00 -29.88
CA LEU A 952 19.64 -2.62 -31.05
C LEU A 952 19.15 -3.30 -32.33
N GLU A 953 18.25 -4.28 -32.28
CA GLU A 953 17.72 -4.95 -33.46
C GLU A 953 16.65 -4.11 -34.19
N GLY A 954 16.42 -4.38 -35.48
CA GLY A 954 15.38 -3.71 -36.27
C GLY A 954 15.69 -2.22 -36.47
N ASP A 955 14.83 -1.35 -35.93
CA ASP A 955 15.02 0.11 -35.97
C ASP A 955 16.10 0.58 -34.96
N GLY A 956 16.52 -0.31 -34.04
CA GLY A 956 17.56 -0.04 -33.06
C GLY A 956 17.20 1.05 -32.05
N ILE A 957 18.17 1.89 -31.71
CA ILE A 957 18.03 3.02 -30.79
C ILE A 957 18.14 4.32 -31.58
N ALA A 958 17.17 5.20 -31.42
CA ALA A 958 17.18 6.55 -31.97
C ALA A 958 16.95 7.59 -30.86
N LEU A 959 17.93 8.48 -30.67
CA LEU A 959 17.87 9.59 -29.74
C LEU A 959 17.98 10.91 -30.52
N SER A 960 17.13 11.88 -30.22
CA SER A 960 17.22 13.23 -30.80
C SER A 960 16.88 14.31 -29.77
N ASN A 961 17.64 15.40 -29.78
CA ASN A 961 17.59 16.43 -28.73
C ASN A 961 17.68 15.84 -27.31
N PHE A 962 18.42 14.76 -27.12
CA PHE A 962 18.43 13.99 -25.89
C PHE A 962 19.39 14.64 -24.87
N PRO A 963 18.90 15.22 -23.75
CA PRO A 963 19.77 15.98 -22.85
C PRO A 963 20.83 15.12 -22.19
N THR A 964 22.05 15.68 -22.07
CA THR A 964 23.15 15.15 -21.26
C THR A 964 23.82 16.31 -20.54
N HIS A 965 24.68 16.04 -19.56
CA HIS A 965 25.51 17.08 -18.92
C HIS A 965 26.45 17.81 -19.89
N PHE A 966 26.66 17.25 -21.09
CA PHE A 966 27.58 17.79 -22.10
C PHE A 966 26.84 18.36 -23.33
N GLY A 967 25.55 18.66 -23.18
CA GLY A 967 24.67 19.14 -24.23
C GLY A 967 23.82 18.03 -24.87
N ASN A 968 22.97 18.41 -25.82
CA ASN A 968 22.02 17.48 -26.42
C ASN A 968 22.72 16.48 -27.35
N LEU A 969 22.40 15.21 -27.17
CA LEU A 969 22.85 14.08 -27.97
C LEU A 969 21.84 13.77 -29.08
N MET A 970 22.34 13.61 -30.29
CA MET A 970 21.69 12.84 -31.34
C MET A 970 22.46 11.53 -31.53
N MET A 971 21.75 10.40 -31.52
CA MET A 971 22.36 9.08 -31.63
C MET A 971 21.46 8.14 -32.42
N GLN A 972 22.03 7.40 -33.37
CA GLN A 972 21.39 6.25 -33.99
C GLN A 972 22.28 5.02 -33.83
N ALA A 973 21.76 3.95 -33.23
CA ALA A 973 22.52 2.71 -33.03
C ALA A 973 21.73 1.49 -33.51
N ASN A 974 22.35 0.60 -34.27
CA ASN A 974 21.71 -0.63 -34.75
C ASN A 974 22.68 -1.82 -34.78
N TRP A 975 22.15 -3.01 -34.54
CA TRP A 975 22.82 -4.29 -34.63
C TRP A 975 22.31 -5.09 -35.83
N ASP A 976 23.23 -5.50 -36.69
CA ASP A 976 22.98 -6.37 -37.84
C ASP A 976 23.48 -7.79 -37.53
N ASP A 977 22.55 -8.73 -37.35
CA ASP A 977 22.89 -10.13 -37.08
C ASP A 977 23.54 -10.85 -38.25
N LYS A 978 23.20 -10.50 -39.48
CA LYS A 978 23.76 -11.21 -40.65
C LYS A 978 25.24 -10.89 -40.79
N ASP A 979 25.58 -9.62 -40.63
CA ASP A 979 26.95 -9.14 -40.73
C ASP A 979 27.70 -9.14 -39.39
N GLN A 980 27.03 -9.45 -38.28
CA GLN A 980 27.57 -9.38 -36.92
C GLN A 980 28.22 -8.00 -36.67
N ARG A 981 27.48 -6.96 -37.04
CA ARG A 981 27.98 -5.58 -37.12
C ARG A 981 27.14 -4.64 -36.25
N LEU A 982 27.83 -3.83 -35.45
CA LEU A 982 27.28 -2.65 -34.80
C LEU A 982 27.53 -1.42 -35.69
N SER A 983 26.49 -0.63 -35.93
CA SER A 983 26.57 0.71 -36.49
C SER A 983 26.11 1.72 -35.44
N LEU A 984 26.84 2.82 -35.29
CA LEU A 984 26.53 3.90 -34.35
C LEU A 984 26.87 5.26 -34.97
N ASP A 985 25.89 6.12 -35.11
CA ASP A 985 26.06 7.52 -35.48
C ASP A 985 25.83 8.41 -34.25
N VAL A 986 26.73 9.36 -34.02
CA VAL A 986 26.67 10.29 -32.89
C VAL A 986 26.92 11.71 -33.39
N ASP A 987 26.07 12.65 -32.97
CA ASP A 987 26.28 14.09 -33.14
C ASP A 987 25.90 14.80 -31.84
N MET A 988 26.83 15.56 -31.28
CA MET A 988 26.59 16.36 -30.08
C MET A 988 27.56 17.56 -30.02
N PRO A 989 27.27 18.60 -29.21
CA PRO A 989 28.18 19.73 -29.04
C PRO A 989 29.58 19.31 -28.58
N LYS A 990 30.58 20.11 -28.98
CA LYS A 990 31.95 19.96 -28.48
C LYS A 990 32.01 20.52 -27.06
N TYR A 991 32.55 19.73 -26.13
CA TYR A 991 32.71 20.11 -24.73
C TYR A 991 34.17 19.86 -24.31
N GLU A 992 34.81 20.85 -23.69
CA GLU A 992 36.22 20.73 -23.27
C GLU A 992 36.36 19.70 -22.14
N ASP A 993 37.46 18.95 -22.12
CA ASP A 993 37.77 17.91 -21.13
C ASP A 993 36.80 16.72 -21.03
N ARG A 994 35.88 16.55 -21.99
CA ARG A 994 34.99 15.37 -22.06
C ARG A 994 35.68 14.17 -22.69
N LYS A 995 35.36 12.98 -22.21
CA LYS A 995 35.68 11.70 -22.86
C LYS A 995 34.40 10.98 -23.30
N ILE A 996 34.39 10.39 -24.49
CA ILE A 996 33.31 9.47 -24.90
C ILE A 996 33.85 8.05 -24.85
N TYR A 997 33.08 7.16 -24.25
CA TYR A 997 33.35 5.72 -24.26
C TYR A 997 32.13 4.97 -24.76
N VAL A 998 32.25 4.31 -25.92
CA VAL A 998 31.20 3.45 -26.46
C VAL A 998 31.49 2.02 -26.03
N ARG A 999 30.57 1.40 -25.31
CA ARG A 999 30.71 -0.01 -24.89
C ARG A 999 30.24 -0.97 -25.98
N TRP A 1000 30.93 -2.10 -26.07
CA TRP A 1000 30.53 -3.19 -26.96
C TRP A 1000 29.22 -3.84 -26.50
N PRO A 1001 28.35 -4.30 -27.43
CA PRO A 1001 27.06 -4.91 -27.07
C PRO A 1001 27.20 -6.06 -26.08
N ILE A 1002 26.26 -6.17 -25.13
CA ILE A 1002 26.38 -7.09 -23.97
C ILE A 1002 26.50 -8.58 -24.35
N HIS A 1003 26.08 -8.95 -25.55
CA HIS A 1003 26.08 -10.31 -26.06
C HIS A 1003 27.39 -10.68 -26.80
N LYS A 1004 28.31 -9.73 -26.99
CA LYS A 1004 29.62 -9.94 -27.61
C LYS A 1004 30.74 -10.07 -26.59
N LYS A 1005 31.66 -10.98 -26.86
CA LYS A 1005 32.89 -11.18 -26.08
C LYS A 1005 34.09 -10.76 -26.91
N GLY A 1006 35.00 -10.02 -26.27
CA GLY A 1006 36.24 -9.54 -26.89
C GLY A 1006 36.03 -8.44 -27.92
N LYS A 1007 37.14 -7.84 -28.33
CA LYS A 1007 37.16 -6.75 -29.31
C LYS A 1007 36.68 -7.20 -30.71
N PRO A 1008 36.07 -6.30 -31.49
CA PRO A 1008 35.75 -6.54 -32.90
C PRO A 1008 37.00 -6.89 -33.73
N LYS A 1009 36.82 -7.65 -34.82
CA LYS A 1009 37.89 -7.91 -35.79
C LYS A 1009 38.21 -6.70 -36.65
N GLN A 1010 37.19 -5.87 -36.92
CA GLN A 1010 37.31 -4.65 -37.70
C GLN A 1010 36.56 -3.53 -37.00
N VAL A 1011 37.21 -2.37 -36.89
CA VAL A 1011 36.64 -1.13 -36.37
C VAL A 1011 36.98 -0.02 -37.35
N ALA A 1012 35.96 0.72 -37.79
CA ALA A 1012 36.11 1.92 -38.60
C ALA A 1012 35.37 3.06 -37.90
N VAL A 1013 36.02 4.21 -37.79
CA VAL A 1013 35.44 5.43 -37.22
C VAL A 1013 35.63 6.55 -38.25
N GLU A 1014 34.55 7.11 -38.74
CA GLU A 1014 34.56 8.31 -39.59
C GLU A 1014 34.28 9.53 -38.71
N GLY A 1015 35.04 10.62 -38.89
CA GLY A 1015 34.87 11.85 -38.11
C GLY A 1015 35.71 11.94 -36.82
N ASP A 1016 36.42 10.87 -36.44
CA ASP A 1016 37.38 10.89 -35.34
C ASP A 1016 38.60 10.00 -35.64
N ASP A 1017 39.76 10.64 -35.82
CA ASP A 1017 41.04 9.97 -36.11
C ASP A 1017 41.79 9.53 -34.83
N SER A 1018 41.28 9.90 -33.65
CA SER A 1018 41.96 9.72 -32.35
C SER A 1018 41.15 8.82 -31.42
N TYR A 1019 41.00 7.54 -31.80
CA TYR A 1019 40.31 6.54 -31.00
C TYR A 1019 41.23 5.44 -30.45
N ARG A 1020 40.80 4.80 -29.35
CA ARG A 1020 41.48 3.64 -28.75
C ARG A 1020 40.49 2.53 -28.42
N VAL A 1021 40.69 1.37 -29.03
CA VAL A 1021 39.88 0.15 -28.83
C VAL A 1021 40.46 -0.70 -27.69
N ASP A 1022 39.58 -1.19 -26.81
CA ASP A 1022 39.88 -2.21 -25.82
C ASP A 1022 38.86 -3.38 -25.90
N ASP A 1023 38.97 -4.34 -24.99
CA ASP A 1023 38.14 -5.55 -25.01
C ASP A 1023 36.66 -5.30 -24.66
N HIS A 1024 36.33 -4.13 -24.10
CA HIS A 1024 35.00 -3.80 -23.60
C HIS A 1024 34.35 -2.63 -24.34
N GLY A 1025 35.13 -1.83 -25.07
CA GLY A 1025 34.63 -0.68 -25.80
C GLY A 1025 35.69 0.06 -26.62
N ILE A 1026 35.35 1.29 -26.98
CA ILE A 1026 36.21 2.22 -27.72
C ILE A 1026 36.13 3.62 -27.10
N TRP A 1027 37.30 4.19 -26.84
CA TRP A 1027 37.48 5.58 -26.44
C TRP A 1027 37.53 6.46 -27.67
N LEU A 1028 36.78 7.56 -27.65
CA LEU A 1028 36.64 8.53 -28.75
C LEU A 1028 36.89 9.95 -28.21
N ALA A 1029 37.54 10.76 -29.02
CA ALA A 1029 37.83 12.17 -28.74
C ALA A 1029 36.90 13.13 -29.52
N GLY A 1030 36.36 12.66 -30.66
CA GLY A 1030 35.42 13.39 -31.49
C GLY A 1030 34.03 13.50 -30.86
N ASN A 1031 33.32 14.57 -31.19
CA ASN A 1031 31.93 14.82 -30.77
C ASN A 1031 30.90 14.57 -31.88
N LYS A 1032 31.38 14.24 -33.08
CA LYS A 1032 30.56 13.87 -34.25
C LYS A 1032 31.28 12.77 -35.01
N PHE A 1033 30.72 11.57 -35.04
CA PHE A 1033 31.36 10.41 -35.66
C PHE A 1033 30.36 9.34 -36.07
N THR A 1034 30.77 8.52 -37.03
CA THR A 1034 30.12 7.26 -37.41
C THR A 1034 31.05 6.10 -37.08
N LEU A 1035 30.60 5.20 -36.21
CA LEU A 1035 31.32 4.00 -35.78
C LEU A 1035 30.71 2.76 -36.45
N MET A 1036 31.55 1.95 -37.06
CA MET A 1036 31.23 0.61 -37.52
C MET A 1036 32.18 -0.42 -36.88
N ALA A 1037 31.61 -1.42 -36.21
CA ALA A 1037 32.36 -2.50 -35.57
C ALA A 1037 31.84 -3.88 -35.98
N LYS A 1038 32.72 -4.77 -36.46
CA LYS A 1038 32.36 -6.11 -36.98
C LYS A 1038 33.12 -7.22 -36.26
N TRP A 1039 32.40 -8.25 -35.78
CA TRP A 1039 32.95 -9.38 -35.00
C TRP A 1039 33.29 -10.62 -35.84
#